data_AF-A0A0E0ILN1-F1
#
_entry.id   AF-A0A0E0ILN1-F1
#
_cell.length_a   1.000
_cell.length_b   1.000
_cell.length_c   1.000
_cell.angle_alpha   90.00
_cell.angle_beta   90.00
_cell.angle_gamma   90.00
#
_symmetry.space_group_name_H-M   'P 1'
#
loop_
_entity.id
_entity.type
_entity.pdbx_description
1 polymer ?
#
loop_
_entity_poly.entity_id
_entity_poly.type
_entity_poly.pdbx_seq_one_letter_code
_entity_poly.pdbx_strand_id
1 'polypeptide(L)'
;MLSRILHGYGGHGGRGFEQTYRCYSAAAFNKPQLEGGDKVIMPASALHRLASLHIDYPMLFELSHHGDAAAHRVTHCGVLEFVADEGTVIMPRWMMRGMRLDDGGLVVVRSASLPKGSYAKLQPHTGDFLDTANPKAVLEKTLRSFTCLTTGDTIMVAYNNKEFLIDIVETKPASAVCIIETDCEVDFAPPLDYKEPEKVQQKPSVPSSKAASEDQDQIKDEPEFRAFTGSGNRLDGKASKPLAAGISSNPAAASSAISDSNKKVNQETAASGVSNSTRQKKGKLVFGSNKSSSSSKEPEKAPPVKVDELAKKEEPKFQAFSGTSYSVQHHHFQFEKMVISSKGKVCVTGASGFVASWLIKRLLEAGYHVIGTVRDPSNREKVSHLWRLPSAKERLQLVRADLMEEGSFDDAVMACEGVFHTASPEEMLVPAINGTLNVLKSCKKNPFLKRVVLTSSSSTVRIRDESKHPEISLDETIWSSVALCEKLQLWYALAKISAEKAAWEFAKENNIDLVTVLPSFVIGPSLSHELSVTASDILGLLQGDTDRFISYGRMGYVHIDDVASCHILVYEAPQATGRYLCNSVVLDNNELVALLAKQFPIFPIPRSLRNPYEKQSYELNTSKIQQLGFKFKGVQEMFGDCVESLKDQGHLLECPL
;
A
#
# COMPACT_ATOMS: atom_id res chain seq x y z
N MET A 1 -5.67 31.67 -44.21
CA MET A 1 -7.06 31.19 -44.36
C MET A 1 -7.12 29.72 -43.92
N LEU A 2 -6.92 29.46 -42.61
CA LEU A 2 -7.94 28.79 -41.80
C LEU A 2 -7.78 29.16 -40.30
N SER A 3 -7.61 30.45 -40.02
CA SER A 3 -7.76 31.06 -38.70
C SER A 3 -9.25 31.25 -38.30
N ARG A 4 -10.15 30.38 -38.78
CA ARG A 4 -11.61 30.56 -38.67
C ARG A 4 -12.42 29.30 -38.30
N ILE A 5 -11.81 28.32 -37.63
CA ILE A 5 -12.56 27.20 -36.98
C ILE A 5 -12.11 27.05 -35.51
N LEU A 6 -11.84 28.18 -34.85
CA LEU A 6 -11.45 28.24 -33.44
C LEU A 6 -12.16 29.39 -32.73
N HIS A 7 -13.46 29.59 -32.94
CA HIS A 7 -14.27 30.51 -32.13
C HIS A 7 -15.73 30.05 -32.15
N GLY A 8 -16.07 29.14 -31.24
CA GLY A 8 -17.43 28.80 -30.88
C GLY A 8 -17.40 28.26 -29.45
N TYR A 9 -17.94 29.05 -28.51
CA TYR A 9 -18.03 28.80 -27.07
C TYR A 9 -16.77 29.10 -26.23
N GLY A 10 -16.50 30.40 -26.07
CA GLY A 10 -15.86 30.93 -24.87
C GLY A 10 -16.83 31.90 -24.18
N GLY A 11 -17.28 31.55 -22.98
CA GLY A 11 -18.24 32.31 -22.17
C GLY A 11 -18.06 32.08 -20.66
N HIS A 12 -16.84 32.30 -20.19
CA HIS A 12 -16.36 32.66 -18.83
C HIS A 12 -16.99 32.06 -17.56
N GLY A 13 -16.18 31.24 -16.86
CA GLY A 13 -16.25 31.03 -15.41
C GLY A 13 -15.37 29.90 -14.86
N GLY A 14 -14.05 30.11 -14.70
CA GLY A 14 -13.18 29.28 -13.85
C GLY A 14 -12.40 28.13 -14.53
N ARG A 15 -11.06 28.14 -14.41
CA ARG A 15 -10.12 27.11 -14.91
C ARG A 15 -10.27 25.81 -14.10
N GLY A 16 -11.17 24.92 -14.51
CA GLY A 16 -11.34 23.60 -13.91
C GLY A 16 -11.53 22.53 -15.00
N PHE A 17 -11.21 21.29 -14.66
CA PHE A 17 -11.60 20.15 -15.50
C PHE A 17 -13.09 19.93 -15.33
N GLU A 18 -13.83 19.88 -16.43
CA GLU A 18 -15.24 19.51 -16.46
C GLU A 18 -15.50 18.64 -17.70
N GLN A 19 -16.09 17.48 -17.50
CA GLN A 19 -16.44 16.57 -18.58
C GLN A 19 -17.61 15.65 -18.18
N THR A 20 -18.47 15.33 -19.15
CA THR A 20 -19.58 14.38 -18.96
C THR A 20 -19.17 12.97 -19.42
N TYR A 21 -19.52 11.96 -18.63
CA TYR A 21 -19.23 10.55 -18.88
C TYR A 21 -20.48 9.68 -18.71
N ARG A 22 -20.49 8.51 -19.35
CA ARG A 22 -21.45 7.44 -19.04
C ARG A 22 -20.96 6.67 -17.81
N CYS A 23 -21.76 6.61 -16.76
CA CYS A 23 -21.41 5.90 -15.54
C CYS A 23 -21.84 4.43 -15.59
N TYR A 24 -21.03 3.55 -15.00
CA TYR A 24 -21.36 2.14 -14.83
C TYR A 24 -20.93 1.66 -13.44
N SER A 25 -21.69 0.71 -12.89
CA SER A 25 -21.40 0.10 -11.60
C SER A 25 -20.15 -0.78 -11.66
N ALA A 26 -19.41 -0.82 -10.55
CA ALA A 26 -18.24 -1.68 -10.44
C ALA A 26 -18.56 -3.17 -10.65
N ALA A 27 -19.78 -3.58 -10.30
CA ALA A 27 -20.28 -4.93 -10.54
C ALA A 27 -20.38 -5.28 -12.03
N ALA A 28 -20.77 -4.33 -12.89
CA ALA A 28 -20.89 -4.55 -14.33
C ALA A 28 -19.54 -4.84 -15.01
N PHE A 29 -18.42 -4.40 -14.40
CA PHE A 29 -17.06 -4.55 -14.92
C PHE A 29 -16.20 -5.54 -14.11
N ASN A 30 -16.82 -6.34 -13.23
CA ASN A 30 -16.15 -7.32 -12.37
C ASN A 30 -15.01 -6.71 -11.51
N LYS A 31 -15.27 -5.51 -10.94
CA LYS A 31 -14.34 -4.77 -10.07
C LYS A 31 -14.87 -4.64 -8.63
N PRO A 32 -15.10 -5.74 -7.90
CA PRO A 32 -15.71 -5.70 -6.55
C PRO A 32 -14.90 -4.89 -5.53
N GLN A 33 -13.60 -4.74 -5.73
CA GLN A 33 -12.70 -3.93 -4.89
C GLN A 33 -13.04 -2.43 -4.89
N LEU A 34 -13.76 -1.93 -5.90
CA LEU A 34 -14.16 -0.52 -5.99
C LEU A 34 -15.26 -0.17 -4.99
N GLU A 35 -16.10 -1.14 -4.60
CA GLU A 35 -17.27 -0.93 -3.72
C GLU A 35 -16.89 -0.51 -2.29
N GLY A 36 -15.64 -0.75 -1.88
CA GLY A 36 -15.16 -0.46 -0.53
C GLY A 36 -14.71 0.99 -0.29
N GLY A 37 -14.82 1.89 -1.27
CA GLY A 37 -14.35 3.28 -1.16
C GLY A 37 -15.18 4.26 -1.98
N ASP A 38 -14.70 5.51 -2.08
CA ASP A 38 -15.29 6.62 -2.86
C ASP A 38 -14.50 6.92 -4.14
N LYS A 39 -13.68 5.99 -4.62
CA LYS A 39 -12.83 6.22 -5.78
C LYS A 39 -13.52 5.73 -7.05
N VAL A 40 -13.32 6.44 -8.15
CA VAL A 40 -13.82 6.08 -9.47
C VAL A 40 -12.69 5.70 -10.43
N ILE A 41 -13.01 4.97 -11.48
CA ILE A 41 -12.09 4.70 -12.60
C ILE A 41 -12.53 5.58 -13.77
N MET A 42 -11.59 6.36 -14.31
CA MET A 42 -11.82 7.32 -15.40
C MET A 42 -11.07 6.89 -16.66
N PRO A 43 -11.35 7.47 -17.84
CA PRO A 43 -10.61 7.13 -19.06
C PRO A 43 -9.29 7.87 -19.13
N ALA A 44 -8.33 7.32 -19.89
CA ALA A 44 -6.99 7.89 -20.06
C ALA A 44 -7.02 9.34 -20.61
N SER A 45 -8.00 9.68 -21.47
CA SER A 45 -8.19 11.06 -21.95
C SER A 45 -8.47 12.07 -20.83
N ALA A 46 -9.10 11.65 -19.73
CA ALA A 46 -9.33 12.51 -18.56
C ALA A 46 -8.01 12.93 -17.93
N LEU A 47 -7.09 11.98 -17.73
CA LEU A 47 -5.77 12.23 -17.16
C LEU A 47 -4.97 13.25 -17.99
N HIS A 48 -5.01 13.14 -19.31
CA HIS A 48 -4.30 14.06 -20.20
C HIS A 48 -4.81 15.51 -20.05
N ARG A 49 -6.14 15.69 -19.93
CA ARG A 49 -6.74 17.01 -19.68
C ARG A 49 -6.41 17.53 -18.29
N LEU A 50 -6.48 16.68 -17.27
CA LEU A 50 -6.13 17.03 -15.88
C LEU A 50 -4.67 17.47 -15.76
N ALA A 51 -3.75 16.75 -16.42
CA ALA A 51 -2.32 17.09 -16.46
C ALA A 51 -2.08 18.45 -17.13
N SER A 52 -2.79 18.76 -18.24
CA SER A 52 -2.69 20.07 -18.89
C SER A 52 -3.15 21.23 -18.00
N LEU A 53 -4.08 20.96 -17.07
CA LEU A 53 -4.65 21.93 -16.15
C LEU A 53 -3.84 22.10 -14.86
N HIS A 54 -2.73 21.35 -14.69
CA HIS A 54 -1.84 21.42 -13.52
C HIS A 54 -2.60 21.21 -12.19
N ILE A 55 -3.52 20.24 -12.16
CA ILE A 55 -4.27 19.92 -10.94
C ILE A 55 -3.37 19.16 -9.96
N ASP A 56 -3.21 19.72 -8.76
CA ASP A 56 -2.41 19.15 -7.68
C ASP A 56 -3.02 17.86 -7.12
N TYR A 57 -2.15 16.97 -6.59
CA TYR A 57 -2.57 15.77 -5.89
C TYR A 57 -2.97 16.10 -4.42
N PRO A 58 -4.00 15.45 -3.84
CA PRO A 58 -4.87 14.41 -4.42
C PRO A 58 -5.87 14.98 -5.45
N MET A 59 -6.07 14.25 -6.55
CA MET A 59 -7.07 14.60 -7.57
C MET A 59 -8.47 14.26 -7.04
N LEU A 60 -9.23 15.29 -6.70
CA LEU A 60 -10.60 15.18 -6.19
C LEU A 60 -11.59 15.71 -7.23
N PHE A 61 -12.76 15.11 -7.26
CA PHE A 61 -13.80 15.44 -8.22
C PHE A 61 -15.14 15.64 -7.54
N GLU A 62 -15.90 16.61 -8.04
CA GLU A 62 -17.32 16.79 -7.81
C GLU A 62 -18.08 16.02 -8.88
N LEU A 63 -19.01 15.17 -8.46
CA LEU A 63 -19.91 14.41 -9.32
C LEU A 63 -21.32 14.96 -9.21
N SER A 64 -21.94 15.25 -10.36
CA SER A 64 -23.33 15.71 -10.44
C SER A 64 -24.09 15.04 -11.57
N HIS A 65 -25.40 14.87 -11.39
CA HIS A 65 -26.26 14.29 -12.40
C HIS A 65 -26.41 15.23 -13.61
N HIS A 66 -26.26 14.70 -14.83
CA HIS A 66 -26.43 15.49 -16.05
C HIS A 66 -27.93 15.70 -16.35
N GLY A 67 -28.42 16.94 -16.24
CA GLY A 67 -29.73 17.34 -16.77
C GLY A 67 -30.92 17.35 -15.81
N ASP A 68 -30.72 17.16 -14.49
CA ASP A 68 -31.78 17.32 -13.50
C ASP A 68 -31.47 18.47 -12.54
N ALA A 69 -31.93 19.67 -12.90
CA ALA A 69 -31.75 20.88 -12.10
C ALA A 69 -32.56 20.87 -10.79
N ALA A 70 -33.54 19.98 -10.65
CA ALA A 70 -34.42 19.91 -9.48
C ALA A 70 -33.89 18.95 -8.39
N ALA A 71 -33.01 18.00 -8.75
CA ALA A 71 -32.48 17.01 -7.81
C ALA A 71 -31.17 17.40 -7.12
N HIS A 72 -30.39 18.36 -7.66
CA HIS A 72 -29.09 18.91 -7.18
C HIS A 72 -28.30 18.07 -6.15
N ARG A 73 -28.18 16.76 -6.39
CA ARG A 73 -27.38 15.84 -5.57
C ARG A 73 -25.96 15.87 -6.11
N VAL A 74 -25.06 16.36 -5.27
CA VAL A 74 -23.65 16.47 -5.55
C VAL A 74 -22.92 15.60 -4.54
N THR A 75 -22.02 14.77 -5.02
CA THR A 75 -21.09 14.00 -4.18
C THR A 75 -19.67 14.28 -4.65
N HIS A 76 -18.70 13.83 -3.87
CA HIS A 76 -17.29 13.97 -4.20
C HIS A 76 -16.63 12.61 -4.20
N CYS A 77 -15.63 12.47 -5.06
CA CYS A 77 -14.89 11.23 -5.20
C CYS A 77 -13.42 11.49 -5.49
N GLY A 78 -12.59 10.50 -5.18
CA GLY A 78 -11.22 10.40 -5.68
C GLY A 78 -11.18 9.62 -7.00
N VAL A 79 -10.01 9.58 -7.62
CA VAL A 79 -9.74 8.66 -8.74
C VAL A 79 -8.85 7.51 -8.26
N LEU A 80 -9.21 6.29 -8.65
CA LEU A 80 -8.38 5.11 -8.40
C LEU A 80 -7.34 4.97 -9.52
N GLU A 81 -7.82 4.88 -10.77
CA GLU A 81 -7.03 4.61 -11.97
C GLU A 81 -7.67 5.28 -13.20
N PHE A 82 -6.88 5.44 -14.27
CA PHE A 82 -7.31 6.03 -15.54
C PHE A 82 -7.36 5.00 -16.68
N VAL A 83 -8.08 3.90 -16.46
CA VAL A 83 -8.13 2.73 -17.36
C VAL A 83 -9.54 2.41 -17.89
N ALA A 84 -10.53 3.29 -17.67
CA ALA A 84 -11.88 3.07 -18.21
C ALA A 84 -11.93 3.33 -19.73
N ASP A 85 -12.90 2.72 -20.41
CA ASP A 85 -13.16 2.97 -21.82
C ASP A 85 -13.48 4.45 -22.06
N GLU A 86 -13.06 4.98 -23.21
CA GLU A 86 -13.26 6.39 -23.54
C GLU A 86 -14.73 6.80 -23.48
N GLY A 87 -15.01 7.90 -22.77
CA GLY A 87 -16.36 8.39 -22.52
C GLY A 87 -17.13 7.67 -21.40
N THR A 88 -16.49 6.75 -20.67
CA THR A 88 -17.10 6.03 -19.54
C THR A 88 -16.41 6.31 -18.20
N VAL A 89 -17.13 6.17 -17.10
CA VAL A 89 -16.61 6.21 -15.73
C VAL A 89 -17.19 5.03 -14.96
N ILE A 90 -16.34 4.28 -14.26
CA ILE A 90 -16.76 3.16 -13.42
C ILE A 90 -16.78 3.64 -11.97
N MET A 91 -17.88 3.40 -11.26
CA MET A 91 -18.09 3.91 -9.90
C MET A 91 -18.75 2.90 -8.96
N PRO A 92 -18.54 3.05 -7.63
CA PRO A 92 -19.23 2.23 -6.63
C PRO A 92 -20.75 2.31 -6.75
N ARG A 93 -21.42 1.17 -6.59
CA ARG A 93 -22.88 1.06 -6.68
C ARG A 93 -23.59 1.89 -5.62
N TRP A 94 -23.03 2.00 -4.42
CA TRP A 94 -23.61 2.84 -3.36
C TRP A 94 -23.64 4.32 -3.78
N MET A 95 -22.61 4.78 -4.49
CA MET A 95 -22.51 6.17 -4.95
C MET A 95 -23.48 6.44 -6.10
N MET A 96 -23.60 5.51 -7.05
CA MET A 96 -24.64 5.57 -8.10
C MET A 96 -26.05 5.62 -7.50
N ARG A 97 -26.33 4.78 -6.49
CA ARG A 97 -27.62 4.76 -5.79
C ARG A 97 -27.88 6.08 -5.06
N GLY A 98 -26.87 6.64 -4.40
CA GLY A 98 -26.96 7.95 -3.73
C GLY A 98 -27.32 9.08 -4.70
N MET A 99 -26.71 9.05 -5.88
CA MET A 99 -26.94 10.00 -6.98
C MET A 99 -28.17 9.69 -7.85
N ARG A 100 -28.84 8.54 -7.64
CA ARG A 100 -29.95 8.03 -8.46
C ARG A 100 -29.56 7.85 -9.94
N LEU A 101 -28.36 7.32 -10.17
CA LEU A 101 -27.85 6.95 -11.48
C LEU A 101 -28.00 5.44 -11.72
N ASP A 102 -28.41 5.07 -12.92
CA ASP A 102 -28.39 3.70 -13.43
C ASP A 102 -27.20 3.49 -14.38
N ASP A 103 -26.85 2.22 -14.64
CA ASP A 103 -25.80 1.86 -15.60
C ASP A 103 -26.09 2.46 -16.99
N GLY A 104 -25.11 3.18 -17.55
CA GLY A 104 -25.23 3.95 -18.78
C GLY A 104 -25.75 5.39 -18.60
N GLY A 105 -26.11 5.79 -17.38
CA GLY A 105 -26.53 7.15 -17.01
C GLY A 105 -25.41 8.18 -17.20
N LEU A 106 -25.76 9.45 -17.34
CA LEU A 106 -24.80 10.53 -17.59
C LEU A 106 -24.43 11.26 -16.29
N VAL A 107 -23.13 11.31 -16.01
CA VAL A 107 -22.55 12.01 -14.86
C VAL A 107 -21.62 13.12 -15.34
N VAL A 108 -21.74 14.30 -14.75
CA VAL A 108 -20.79 15.40 -14.94
C VAL A 108 -19.72 15.30 -13.86
N VAL A 109 -18.47 15.21 -14.29
CA VAL A 109 -17.29 15.15 -13.41
C VAL A 109 -16.56 16.48 -13.51
N ARG A 110 -16.40 17.17 -12.38
CA ARG A 110 -15.69 18.45 -12.28
C ARG A 110 -14.54 18.34 -11.29
N SER A 111 -13.36 18.91 -11.57
CA SER A 111 -12.26 18.97 -10.60
C SER A 111 -12.65 19.81 -9.39
N ALA A 112 -12.41 19.30 -8.19
CA ALA A 112 -12.71 19.97 -6.93
C ALA A 112 -11.43 20.13 -6.08
N SER A 113 -11.39 21.19 -5.28
CA SER A 113 -10.38 21.39 -4.23
C SER A 113 -11.11 21.45 -2.90
N LEU A 114 -10.91 20.44 -2.05
CA LEU A 114 -11.62 20.31 -0.78
C LEU A 114 -10.68 20.63 0.39
N PRO A 115 -11.15 21.37 1.41
CA PRO A 115 -10.37 21.58 2.63
C PRO A 115 -10.21 20.27 3.41
N LYS A 116 -9.12 20.17 4.17
CA LYS A 116 -8.87 19.05 5.08
C LYS A 116 -9.96 18.97 6.16
N GLY A 117 -10.53 17.78 6.34
CA GLY A 117 -11.64 17.53 7.24
C GLY A 117 -11.19 17.40 8.70
N SER A 118 -11.73 18.25 9.57
CA SER A 118 -11.43 18.19 11.02
C SER A 118 -12.50 17.49 11.83
N TYR A 119 -13.72 17.36 11.29
CA TYR A 119 -14.84 16.72 11.98
C TYR A 119 -15.84 16.13 11.00
N ALA A 120 -16.39 14.97 11.35
CA ALA A 120 -17.51 14.33 10.66
C ALA A 120 -18.52 13.77 11.66
N LYS A 121 -19.80 14.04 11.45
CA LYS A 121 -20.91 13.45 12.19
C LYS A 121 -21.57 12.37 11.34
N LEU A 122 -21.57 11.14 11.85
CA LEU A 122 -22.07 9.96 11.15
C LEU A 122 -23.34 9.44 11.81
N GLN A 123 -24.30 8.98 11.03
CA GLN A 123 -25.55 8.41 11.52
C GLN A 123 -25.77 7.02 10.91
N PRO A 124 -25.55 5.94 11.68
CA PRO A 124 -25.87 4.60 11.22
C PRO A 124 -27.38 4.46 10.95
N HIS A 125 -27.76 3.71 9.92
CA HIS A 125 -29.17 3.42 9.68
C HIS A 125 -29.73 2.44 10.72
N THR A 126 -28.87 1.55 11.22
CA THR A 126 -29.22 0.50 12.18
C THR A 126 -28.36 0.56 13.45
N GLY A 127 -28.96 0.27 14.60
CA GLY A 127 -28.28 0.13 15.88
C GLY A 127 -27.26 -1.01 15.91
N ASP A 128 -27.49 -2.04 15.10
CA ASP A 128 -26.61 -3.20 14.91
C ASP A 128 -25.15 -2.82 14.64
N PHE A 129 -24.90 -1.68 13.97
CA PHE A 129 -23.54 -1.21 13.71
C PHE A 129 -22.82 -0.76 14.99
N LEU A 130 -23.52 -0.05 15.89
CA LEU A 130 -22.98 0.42 17.17
C LEU A 130 -22.76 -0.75 18.15
N ASP A 131 -23.53 -1.82 18.01
CA ASP A 131 -23.44 -3.04 18.81
C ASP A 131 -22.36 -4.04 18.30
N THR A 132 -21.64 -3.70 17.23
CA THR A 132 -20.52 -4.52 16.76
C THR A 132 -19.37 -4.58 17.79
N ALA A 133 -18.56 -5.63 17.76
CA ALA A 133 -17.46 -5.81 18.72
C ALA A 133 -16.40 -4.69 18.67
N ASN A 134 -16.26 -3.99 17.53
CA ASN A 134 -15.33 -2.88 17.38
C ASN A 134 -15.73 -1.92 16.23
N PRO A 135 -16.78 -1.10 16.39
CA PRO A 135 -17.24 -0.18 15.34
C PRO A 135 -16.18 0.84 14.95
N LYS A 136 -15.30 1.22 15.89
CA LYS A 136 -14.19 2.15 15.65
C LYS A 136 -13.21 1.60 14.62
N ALA A 137 -12.71 0.38 14.83
CA ALA A 137 -11.72 -0.22 13.93
C ALA A 137 -12.29 -0.51 12.55
N VAL A 138 -13.58 -0.88 12.47
CA VAL A 138 -14.29 -1.06 11.20
C VAL A 138 -14.37 0.25 10.44
N LEU A 139 -14.82 1.32 11.11
CA LEU A 139 -14.92 2.63 10.49
C LEU A 139 -13.55 3.18 10.08
N GLU A 140 -12.52 3.00 10.91
CA GLU A 140 -11.15 3.42 10.57
C GLU A 140 -10.62 2.67 9.34
N LYS A 141 -10.87 1.35 9.27
CA LYS A 141 -10.48 0.55 8.10
C LYS A 141 -11.21 1.01 6.84
N THR A 142 -12.51 1.27 6.92
CA THR A 142 -13.32 1.69 5.78
C THR A 142 -13.00 3.12 5.35
N LEU A 143 -12.89 4.09 6.27
CA LEU A 143 -12.58 5.46 5.90
C LEU A 143 -11.17 5.62 5.31
N ARG A 144 -10.24 4.70 5.56
CA ARG A 144 -8.92 4.67 4.88
C ARG A 144 -9.02 4.42 3.36
N SER A 145 -10.07 3.78 2.87
CA SER A 145 -10.32 3.65 1.43
C SER A 145 -11.08 4.82 0.82
N PHE A 146 -11.53 5.78 1.64
CA PHE A 146 -12.20 7.00 1.21
C PHE A 146 -11.22 8.16 1.08
N THR A 147 -11.43 9.03 0.10
CA THR A 147 -10.66 10.24 -0.14
C THR A 147 -11.35 11.49 0.40
N CYS A 148 -12.69 11.50 0.36
CA CYS A 148 -13.51 12.61 0.79
C CYS A 148 -14.81 12.15 1.44
N LEU A 149 -15.43 13.06 2.19
CA LEU A 149 -16.75 12.90 2.81
C LEU A 149 -17.60 14.10 2.44
N THR A 150 -18.82 13.85 1.96
CA THR A 150 -19.79 14.90 1.62
C THR A 150 -21.00 14.77 2.54
N THR A 151 -21.38 15.89 3.17
CA THR A 151 -22.59 15.99 3.98
C THR A 151 -23.82 15.71 3.13
N GLY A 152 -24.67 14.79 3.58
CA GLY A 152 -25.87 14.33 2.89
C GLY A 152 -25.70 13.02 2.12
N ASP A 153 -24.47 12.50 1.99
CA ASP A 153 -24.23 11.20 1.38
C ASP A 153 -24.50 10.05 2.37
N THR A 154 -24.94 8.92 1.83
CA THR A 154 -25.04 7.64 2.54
C THR A 154 -23.93 6.72 2.04
N ILE A 155 -22.96 6.41 2.90
CA ILE A 155 -21.87 5.50 2.59
C ILE A 155 -22.21 4.08 3.03
N MET A 156 -21.60 3.10 2.37
CA MET A 156 -21.76 1.68 2.69
C MET A 156 -20.51 1.14 3.38
N VAL A 157 -20.70 0.52 4.54
CA VAL A 157 -19.64 -0.10 5.36
C VAL A 157 -19.87 -1.61 5.43
N ALA A 158 -18.99 -2.38 4.80
CA ALA A 158 -19.06 -3.84 4.84
C ALA A 158 -18.27 -4.42 6.03
N TYR A 159 -18.93 -5.21 6.89
CA TYR A 159 -18.31 -5.89 8.03
C TYR A 159 -18.99 -7.21 8.36
N ASN A 160 -18.22 -8.28 8.56
CA ASN A 160 -18.71 -9.64 8.86
C ASN A 160 -19.84 -10.12 7.91
N ASN A 161 -19.66 -9.91 6.60
CA ASN A 161 -20.63 -10.23 5.54
C ASN A 161 -21.99 -9.51 5.68
N LYS A 162 -22.04 -8.42 6.46
CA LYS A 162 -23.18 -7.50 6.53
C LYS A 162 -22.78 -6.14 5.96
N GLU A 163 -23.71 -5.50 5.28
CA GLU A 163 -23.58 -4.13 4.77
C GLU A 163 -24.35 -3.17 5.68
N PHE A 164 -23.64 -2.19 6.23
CA PHE A 164 -24.22 -1.14 7.06
C PHE A 164 -24.24 0.17 6.28
N LEU A 165 -25.40 0.82 6.22
CA LEU A 165 -25.53 2.14 5.64
C LEU A 165 -25.35 3.20 6.73
N ILE A 166 -24.53 4.21 6.44
CA ILE A 166 -24.22 5.29 7.36
C ILE A 166 -24.35 6.62 6.63
N ASP A 167 -25.19 7.51 7.15
CA ASP A 167 -25.34 8.87 6.63
C ASP A 167 -24.25 9.79 7.18
N ILE A 168 -23.72 10.64 6.31
CA ILE A 168 -22.81 11.72 6.68
C ILE A 168 -23.69 12.94 6.97
N VAL A 169 -23.94 13.21 8.26
CA VAL A 169 -24.86 14.26 8.69
C VAL A 169 -24.21 15.65 8.66
N GLU A 170 -22.93 15.73 8.95
CA GLU A 170 -22.21 17.01 9.05
C GLU A 170 -20.71 16.80 8.83
N THR A 171 -20.06 17.67 8.07
CA THR A 171 -18.60 17.72 7.94
C THR A 171 -18.09 19.14 8.21
N LYS A 172 -16.84 19.26 8.68
CA LYS A 172 -16.17 20.56 8.90
C LYS A 172 -14.75 20.56 8.34
N PRO A 173 -14.28 21.69 7.77
CA PRO A 173 -14.88 23.03 7.83
C PRO A 173 -15.93 23.33 6.75
N ALA A 174 -16.11 22.45 5.76
CA ALA A 174 -17.07 22.62 4.67
C ALA A 174 -18.02 21.41 4.56
N SER A 175 -19.07 21.54 3.75
CA SER A 175 -20.02 20.47 3.46
C SER A 175 -19.41 19.29 2.69
N ALA A 176 -18.25 19.48 2.07
CA ALA A 176 -17.42 18.41 1.52
C ALA A 176 -15.98 18.61 1.98
N VAL A 177 -15.33 17.54 2.44
CA VAL A 177 -13.98 17.60 3.02
C VAL A 177 -13.10 16.47 2.51
N CYS A 178 -11.80 16.74 2.39
CA CYS A 178 -10.78 15.73 2.12
C CYS A 178 -10.35 15.08 3.44
N ILE A 179 -10.35 13.75 3.51
CA ILE A 179 -9.95 12.97 4.70
C ILE A 179 -8.61 12.24 4.54
N ILE A 180 -7.90 12.48 3.43
CA ILE A 180 -6.54 11.96 3.23
C ILE A 180 -5.59 12.65 4.21
N GLU A 181 -4.79 11.85 4.93
CA GLU A 181 -3.74 12.34 5.85
C GLU A 181 -4.24 13.44 6.80
N THR A 182 -5.43 13.25 7.36
CA THR A 182 -6.04 14.23 8.27
C THR A 182 -6.62 13.55 9.50
N ASP A 183 -6.34 14.14 10.67
CA ASP A 183 -6.93 13.74 11.94
C ASP A 183 -8.36 14.31 12.03
N CYS A 184 -9.35 13.49 11.66
CA CYS A 184 -10.76 13.87 11.67
C CYS A 184 -11.46 13.36 12.93
N GLU A 185 -12.07 14.25 13.72
CA GLU A 185 -12.91 13.87 14.86
C GLU A 185 -14.26 13.32 14.38
N VAL A 186 -14.61 12.10 14.79
CA VAL A 186 -15.89 11.46 14.39
C VAL A 186 -16.87 11.43 15.56
N ASP A 187 -18.08 11.95 15.35
CA ASP A 187 -19.22 11.87 16.27
C ASP A 187 -20.34 11.04 15.67
N PHE A 188 -21.17 10.42 16.53
CA PHE A 188 -22.28 9.57 16.10
C PHE A 188 -23.63 10.18 16.48
N ALA A 189 -24.51 10.33 15.50
CA ALA A 189 -25.92 10.60 15.74
C ALA A 189 -26.67 9.30 16.11
N PRO A 190 -27.82 9.40 16.81
CA PRO A 190 -28.67 8.25 17.07
C PRO A 190 -29.05 7.52 15.77
N PRO A 191 -29.00 6.17 15.73
CA PRO A 191 -29.38 5.42 14.55
C PRO A 191 -30.81 5.73 14.05
N LEU A 192 -31.07 5.58 12.75
CA LEU A 192 -32.41 5.85 12.20
C LEU A 192 -33.49 4.89 12.72
N ASP A 193 -33.11 3.66 13.10
CA ASP A 193 -33.98 2.65 13.71
C ASP A 193 -34.12 2.80 15.23
N TYR A 194 -33.47 3.80 15.83
CA TYR A 194 -33.58 4.07 17.26
C TYR A 194 -34.99 4.52 17.61
N LYS A 195 -35.74 3.65 18.29
CA LYS A 195 -36.99 4.02 18.96
C LYS A 195 -36.61 4.61 20.31
N GLU A 196 -36.82 5.91 20.47
CA GLU A 196 -36.72 6.57 21.77
C GLU A 196 -37.62 5.79 22.75
N PRO A 197 -37.08 5.22 23.85
CA PRO A 197 -37.93 4.57 24.83
C PRO A 197 -38.93 5.62 25.31
N GLU A 198 -40.23 5.32 25.18
CA GLU A 198 -41.29 6.20 25.65
C GLU A 198 -40.93 6.62 27.07
N LYS A 199 -40.61 7.91 27.25
CA LYS A 199 -40.59 8.50 28.58
C LYS A 199 -41.96 8.16 29.15
N VAL A 200 -41.98 7.38 30.23
CA VAL A 200 -43.19 7.13 31.00
C VAL A 200 -43.80 8.50 31.27
N GLN A 201 -44.82 8.84 30.49
CA GLN A 201 -45.63 10.02 30.71
C GLN A 201 -46.39 9.71 31.99
N GLN A 202 -45.91 10.24 33.11
CA GLN A 202 -46.77 10.41 34.27
C GLN A 202 -47.93 11.30 33.81
N LYS A 203 -49.09 10.67 33.59
CA LYS A 203 -50.33 11.38 33.29
C LYS A 203 -50.74 12.25 34.49
N PRO A 204 -51.47 13.34 34.22
CA PRO A 204 -51.54 14.52 35.07
C PRO A 204 -52.52 14.38 36.22
N SER A 205 -52.21 14.95 37.39
CA SER A 205 -53.20 15.26 38.43
C SER A 205 -53.41 16.78 38.54
N VAL A 206 -54.54 17.24 38.01
CA VAL A 206 -55.14 18.58 38.16
C VAL A 206 -55.81 18.69 39.54
N PRO A 207 -55.95 19.89 40.15
CA PRO A 207 -56.16 20.05 41.59
C PRO A 207 -57.64 20.14 41.99
N SER A 208 -57.96 19.74 43.23
CA SER A 208 -59.12 20.32 43.94
C SER A 208 -59.00 20.15 45.46
N SER A 209 -59.29 21.24 46.16
CA SER A 209 -59.43 21.29 47.61
C SER A 209 -60.86 20.92 48.07
N LYS A 210 -60.93 20.40 49.31
CA LYS A 210 -62.05 20.27 50.27
C LYS A 210 -62.83 18.94 50.39
N ALA A 211 -62.63 18.36 51.58
CA ALA A 211 -63.58 17.70 52.48
C ALA A 211 -63.94 16.21 52.25
N ALA A 212 -63.11 15.30 52.76
CA ALA A 212 -63.37 14.40 53.90
C ALA A 212 -62.16 13.46 54.12
N SER A 213 -61.69 13.35 55.38
CA SER A 213 -60.86 12.28 56.00
C SER A 213 -59.58 11.79 55.28
N GLU A 214 -58.37 11.74 55.83
CA GLU A 214 -57.78 11.89 57.16
C GLU A 214 -56.29 12.21 56.91
N ASP A 215 -55.81 13.38 57.35
CA ASP A 215 -54.40 13.78 57.27
C ASP A 215 -53.79 13.68 58.67
N GLN A 216 -52.78 12.82 58.83
CA GLN A 216 -51.48 13.08 59.50
C GLN A 216 -50.80 11.75 59.86
N ASP A 217 -49.74 11.37 59.12
CA ASP A 217 -48.41 11.17 59.72
C ASP A 217 -47.29 10.90 58.68
N GLN A 218 -46.29 11.79 58.70
CA GLN A 218 -44.83 11.59 58.69
C GLN A 218 -44.07 10.80 57.56
N ILE A 219 -43.29 11.57 56.81
CA ILE A 219 -41.84 11.44 56.44
C ILE A 219 -41.12 10.09 56.67
N LYS A 220 -40.46 9.54 55.63
CA LYS A 220 -39.02 9.13 55.63
C LYS A 220 -38.50 8.54 54.30
N ASP A 221 -37.47 9.21 53.78
CA ASP A 221 -36.20 8.80 53.13
C ASP A 221 -36.08 7.64 52.10
N GLU A 222 -35.46 7.99 50.96
CA GLU A 222 -34.79 7.08 50.00
C GLU A 222 -33.47 6.50 50.57
N PRO A 223 -33.03 5.29 50.16
CA PRO A 223 -31.68 4.84 50.38
C PRO A 223 -30.75 5.19 49.21
N GLU A 224 -29.87 6.16 49.45
CA GLU A 224 -28.70 6.50 48.64
C GLU A 224 -27.72 5.33 48.44
N PHE A 225 -27.08 5.30 47.27
CA PHE A 225 -26.02 4.37 46.88
C PHE A 225 -24.84 4.40 47.86
N ARG A 226 -24.55 3.24 48.49
CA ARG A 226 -23.41 3.05 49.39
C ARG A 226 -22.19 2.49 48.65
N ALA A 227 -21.19 3.34 48.41
CA ALA A 227 -19.86 2.92 47.97
C ALA A 227 -19.13 2.14 49.09
N PHE A 228 -18.34 1.14 48.72
CA PHE A 228 -17.58 0.27 49.63
C PHE A 228 -16.79 1.05 50.68
N THR A 229 -17.22 0.94 51.93
CA THR A 229 -16.53 1.46 53.11
C THR A 229 -15.58 0.40 53.65
N GLY A 230 -14.33 0.42 53.19
CA GLY A 230 -13.23 -0.36 53.74
C GLY A 230 -12.10 0.56 54.19
N SER A 231 -11.59 0.38 55.40
CA SER A 231 -10.44 1.15 55.90
C SER A 231 -9.14 0.62 55.29
N GLY A 232 -8.51 1.40 54.41
CA GLY A 232 -7.19 1.07 53.86
C GLY A 232 -6.08 1.30 54.89
N ASN A 233 -5.26 0.27 55.13
CA ASN A 233 -4.05 0.37 55.94
C ASN A 233 -2.84 0.79 55.08
N ARG A 234 -2.00 1.66 55.63
CA ARG A 234 -0.69 2.02 55.05
C ARG A 234 0.29 0.83 55.19
N LEU A 235 0.97 0.47 54.09
CA LEU A 235 1.94 -0.65 54.03
C LEU A 235 3.26 -0.37 54.78
N ASP A 236 3.39 0.81 55.37
CA ASP A 236 4.57 1.36 56.05
C ASP A 236 4.39 1.54 57.58
N GLY A 237 3.30 1.03 58.17
CA GLY A 237 3.25 0.69 59.60
C GLY A 237 3.07 1.80 60.64
N LYS A 238 2.57 3.01 60.30
CA LYS A 238 2.18 4.04 61.29
C LYS A 238 0.87 4.78 60.96
N ALA A 239 0.09 5.13 61.99
CA ALA A 239 -1.34 5.50 61.94
C ALA A 239 -1.66 7.03 61.86
N SER A 240 -2.87 7.37 61.36
CA SER A 240 -3.39 8.74 61.15
C SER A 240 -4.69 9.07 61.93
N LYS A 241 -4.99 10.36 62.17
CA LYS A 241 -6.19 10.92 62.86
C LYS A 241 -6.99 11.91 61.95
N PRO A 242 -8.30 12.16 62.18
CA PRO A 242 -9.18 12.97 61.29
C PRO A 242 -9.60 14.36 61.83
N LEU A 243 -10.18 15.22 60.96
CA LEU A 243 -10.74 16.56 61.28
C LEU A 243 -11.96 16.96 60.40
N ALA A 244 -12.82 17.84 60.94
CA ALA A 244 -14.19 18.20 60.54
C ALA A 244 -14.37 19.61 59.90
N ALA A 245 -15.63 19.94 59.54
CA ALA A 245 -16.15 20.94 58.57
C ALA A 245 -16.39 22.41 59.04
N GLY A 246 -16.75 23.31 58.09
CA GLY A 246 -17.35 24.65 58.32
C GLY A 246 -17.62 25.51 57.05
N ILE A 247 -18.69 26.34 57.04
CA ILE A 247 -19.49 26.90 55.91
C ILE A 247 -19.49 28.46 55.84
N SER A 248 -19.96 29.07 54.71
CA SER A 248 -20.69 30.39 54.53
C SER A 248 -19.94 31.45 53.66
N SER A 249 -20.48 32.33 52.77
CA SER A 249 -21.82 32.76 52.27
C SER A 249 -21.71 33.65 50.99
N ASN A 250 -22.81 33.74 50.23
CA ASN A 250 -23.23 34.49 49.00
C ASN A 250 -23.31 36.06 49.09
N PRO A 251 -23.89 36.89 48.13
CA PRO A 251 -24.19 36.81 46.66
C PRO A 251 -24.11 38.17 45.83
N ALA A 252 -24.60 38.16 44.55
CA ALA A 252 -25.24 39.25 43.73
C ALA A 252 -24.32 40.23 42.91
N ALA A 253 -24.66 40.85 41.76
CA ALA A 253 -25.74 40.85 40.74
C ALA A 253 -25.33 41.80 39.56
N ALA A 254 -25.96 41.65 38.37
CA ALA A 254 -26.21 42.67 37.29
C ALA A 254 -25.00 43.39 36.62
N SER A 255 -25.02 44.02 35.43
CA SER A 255 -25.78 44.08 34.17
C SER A 255 -25.07 45.12 33.28
N SER A 256 -25.12 45.00 31.94
CA SER A 256 -24.89 46.07 30.92
C SER A 256 -23.49 46.71 30.84
N ALA A 257 -23.03 47.40 29.78
CA ALA A 257 -23.18 47.40 28.33
C ALA A 257 -22.20 48.49 27.82
N ILE A 258 -21.65 48.30 26.61
CA ILE A 258 -21.22 49.34 25.63
C ILE A 258 -19.85 50.07 25.77
N SER A 259 -19.21 50.11 24.59
CA SER A 259 -18.31 51.11 23.98
C SER A 259 -16.79 51.12 24.23
N ASP A 260 -16.10 50.76 23.13
CA ASP A 260 -15.15 51.58 22.36
C ASP A 260 -13.66 51.66 22.70
N SER A 261 -12.91 51.43 21.60
CA SER A 261 -11.71 52.15 21.14
C SER A 261 -10.31 51.80 21.68
N ASN A 262 -9.56 51.12 20.80
CA ASN A 262 -8.23 51.50 20.30
C ASN A 262 -7.17 52.03 21.28
N LYS A 263 -6.11 51.23 21.54
CA LYS A 263 -4.73 51.46 21.02
C LYS A 263 -3.69 50.55 21.70
N LYS A 264 -2.95 49.83 20.84
CA LYS A 264 -1.48 49.73 20.75
C LYS A 264 -0.63 49.83 22.06
N VAL A 265 0.15 48.78 22.34
CA VAL A 265 1.64 48.73 22.33
C VAL A 265 2.19 47.70 23.35
N ASN A 266 3.06 46.82 22.83
CA ASN A 266 4.18 46.03 23.42
C ASN A 266 3.98 45.06 24.59
N GLN A 267 4.13 43.76 24.24
CA GLN A 267 5.22 42.83 24.68
C GLN A 267 6.25 43.42 25.66
N GLU A 268 6.73 42.77 26.71
CA GLU A 268 7.00 41.35 26.95
C GLU A 268 7.41 41.23 28.43
N THR A 269 6.94 40.22 29.17
CA THR A 269 7.77 39.54 30.20
C THR A 269 7.10 38.25 30.65
N ALA A 270 7.94 37.23 30.85
CA ALA A 270 7.63 35.87 31.18
C ALA A 270 6.99 35.68 32.57
N ALA A 271 6.17 34.64 32.72
CA ALA A 271 6.40 33.53 33.67
C ALA A 271 5.15 32.61 33.81
N SER A 272 5.44 31.31 33.85
CA SER A 272 4.75 30.26 34.64
C SER A 272 3.21 30.15 34.63
N GLY A 273 2.72 29.11 33.95
CA GLY A 273 2.36 27.85 34.62
C GLY A 273 1.11 27.79 35.52
N VAL A 274 0.08 27.15 34.97
CA VAL A 274 -0.82 26.12 35.58
C VAL A 274 -1.90 26.55 36.58
N SER A 275 -3.18 26.38 36.20
CA SER A 275 -4.21 25.55 36.89
C SER A 275 -5.58 25.72 36.21
N ASN A 276 -6.09 24.70 35.52
CA ASN A 276 -7.08 23.70 35.97
C ASN A 276 -8.42 24.26 36.52
N SER A 277 -9.49 24.12 35.73
CA SER A 277 -10.68 23.36 36.16
C SER A 277 -11.59 22.97 34.97
N THR A 278 -11.60 21.66 34.72
CA THR A 278 -12.77 20.77 34.56
C THR A 278 -14.09 21.31 34.04
N ARG A 279 -14.46 20.88 32.82
CA ARG A 279 -15.85 20.55 32.49
C ARG A 279 -15.89 19.27 31.64
N GLN A 280 -16.64 18.29 32.13
CA GLN A 280 -16.85 16.96 31.53
C GLN A 280 -17.35 17.07 30.08
N LYS A 281 -16.77 16.27 29.17
CA LYS A 281 -17.27 16.06 27.81
C LYS A 281 -17.63 14.60 27.59
N LYS A 282 -18.82 14.39 26.99
CA LYS A 282 -19.27 13.17 26.32
C LYS A 282 -18.28 12.78 25.20
N GLY A 283 -18.27 11.49 24.90
CA GLY A 283 -17.28 10.76 24.10
C GLY A 283 -16.66 11.54 22.95
N LYS A 284 -15.36 11.82 23.10
CA LYS A 284 -14.52 12.51 22.11
C LYS A 284 -13.50 11.49 21.59
N LEU A 285 -13.52 11.19 20.30
CA LEU A 285 -12.49 10.38 19.65
C LEU A 285 -11.65 11.27 18.72
N VAL A 286 -10.34 11.21 18.90
CA VAL A 286 -9.33 11.89 18.09
C VAL A 286 -8.35 10.82 17.59
N PHE A 287 -7.90 10.93 16.34
CA PHE A 287 -6.85 10.08 15.77
C PHE A 287 -5.54 10.89 15.67
N GLY A 288 -4.36 10.28 15.89
CA GLY A 288 -3.05 10.96 15.81
C GLY A 288 -1.87 10.26 16.52
N SER A 289 -0.67 10.45 15.97
CA SER A 289 0.57 9.65 16.14
C SER A 289 1.42 9.91 17.41
N ASN A 290 2.07 8.84 17.91
CA ASN A 290 2.95 8.83 19.10
C ASN A 290 4.29 9.56 18.90
N LYS A 291 4.64 10.48 19.82
CA LYS A 291 6.01 10.98 20.07
C LYS A 291 6.62 10.25 21.26
N SER A 292 7.72 9.53 21.08
CA SER A 292 8.55 9.01 22.18
C SER A 292 9.70 9.96 22.48
N SER A 293 9.76 10.47 23.71
CA SER A 293 10.86 11.26 24.26
C SER A 293 12.02 10.36 24.71
N SER A 294 13.24 10.67 24.29
CA SER A 294 14.49 10.09 24.79
C SER A 294 15.02 10.92 25.97
N SER A 295 15.30 10.27 27.09
CA SER A 295 16.08 10.84 28.19
C SER A 295 17.49 10.24 28.19
N SER A 296 18.48 11.12 28.11
CA SER A 296 19.92 10.89 28.19
C SER A 296 20.37 10.46 29.59
N LYS A 297 21.38 9.57 29.66
CA LYS A 297 22.37 9.50 30.76
C LYS A 297 23.55 8.59 30.40
N GLU A 298 24.75 9.15 30.50
CA GLU A 298 26.06 8.49 30.67
C GLU A 298 27.03 9.56 31.23
N PRO A 299 28.24 9.24 31.75
CA PRO A 299 28.77 7.96 32.24
C PRO A 299 29.52 8.09 33.60
N GLU A 300 29.96 6.98 34.19
CA GLU A 300 30.97 6.98 35.28
C GLU A 300 32.06 5.91 35.03
N LYS A 301 33.34 6.31 35.18
CA LYS A 301 34.58 5.52 35.02
C LYS A 301 35.00 4.90 36.37
N ALA A 302 35.62 3.71 36.43
CA ALA A 302 37.10 3.45 36.48
C ALA A 302 37.33 2.07 37.18
N PRO A 303 38.56 1.49 37.32
CA PRO A 303 39.73 1.31 36.43
C PRO A 303 40.22 -0.20 36.37
N PRO A 304 41.40 -0.56 35.79
CA PRO A 304 41.65 -1.85 35.14
C PRO A 304 42.50 -2.87 35.93
N VAL A 305 42.50 -4.14 35.52
CA VAL A 305 43.53 -5.15 35.88
C VAL A 305 43.91 -6.03 34.68
N LYS A 306 45.19 -6.42 34.67
CA LYS A 306 46.02 -6.99 33.60
C LYS A 306 45.80 -8.48 33.31
N VAL A 307 46.32 -8.82 32.12
CA VAL A 307 46.57 -10.11 31.47
C VAL A 307 47.41 -11.07 32.32
N ASP A 308 47.10 -12.37 32.26
CA ASP A 308 48.08 -13.47 32.29
C ASP A 308 47.60 -14.67 31.46
N GLU A 309 48.53 -15.20 30.67
CA GLU A 309 48.47 -16.41 29.83
C GLU A 309 48.76 -17.67 30.68
N LEU A 310 48.13 -18.82 30.38
CA LEU A 310 48.78 -20.14 30.17
C LEU A 310 47.80 -21.36 30.12
N ALA A 311 47.95 -22.11 29.02
CA ALA A 311 48.04 -23.57 28.88
C ALA A 311 46.82 -24.53 29.06
N LYS A 312 46.50 -25.17 27.91
CA LYS A 312 45.97 -26.52 27.59
C LYS A 312 45.73 -27.55 28.72
N LYS A 313 44.60 -28.28 28.61
CA LYS A 313 44.36 -29.72 28.93
C LYS A 313 43.01 -30.15 28.30
N GLU A 314 43.02 -30.90 27.19
CA GLU A 314 42.85 -32.37 27.06
C GLU A 314 41.47 -32.95 27.47
N GLU A 315 40.76 -33.49 26.47
CA GLU A 315 39.52 -34.29 26.56
C GLU A 315 39.79 -35.72 27.04
N PRO A 316 38.82 -36.42 27.67
CA PRO A 316 38.86 -37.87 27.81
C PRO A 316 37.98 -38.58 26.77
N LYS A 317 38.62 -39.50 26.04
CA LYS A 317 38.02 -40.59 25.26
C LYS A 317 37.29 -41.58 26.17
N PHE A 318 36.12 -42.05 25.77
CA PHE A 318 35.49 -43.26 26.29
C PHE A 318 35.41 -44.33 25.20
N GLN A 319 35.78 -45.57 25.56
CA GLN A 319 35.94 -46.71 24.66
C GLN A 319 34.89 -47.80 24.97
N ALA A 320 34.52 -48.53 23.92
CA ALA A 320 33.32 -49.35 23.75
C ALA A 320 33.22 -50.62 24.61
N PHE A 321 31.97 -51.06 24.83
CA PHE A 321 31.60 -52.43 25.22
C PHE A 321 31.09 -53.22 24.01
N SER A 322 31.52 -54.48 23.94
CA SER A 322 31.27 -55.49 22.90
C SER A 322 30.09 -56.43 23.24
N GLY A 323 29.26 -56.78 22.25
CA GLY A 323 28.39 -57.97 22.35
C GLY A 323 27.19 -58.08 21.37
N THR A 324 27.39 -58.81 20.26
CA THR A 324 26.44 -59.64 19.47
C THR A 324 25.18 -59.04 18.80
N SER A 325 25.41 -58.55 17.57
CA SER A 325 24.68 -58.70 16.28
C SER A 325 23.23 -59.20 16.19
N TYR A 326 22.40 -58.45 15.44
CA TYR A 326 21.65 -58.92 14.25
C TYR A 326 21.57 -57.78 13.21
N SER A 327 21.77 -58.12 11.93
CA SER A 327 21.93 -57.21 10.79
C SER A 327 20.61 -56.85 10.12
N VAL A 328 20.41 -55.56 9.81
CA VAL A 328 19.59 -55.13 8.68
C VAL A 328 20.36 -54.02 7.97
N GLN A 329 20.66 -54.25 6.69
CA GLN A 329 21.43 -53.36 5.83
C GLN A 329 20.67 -52.06 5.59
N HIS A 330 21.13 -50.96 6.19
CA HIS A 330 20.84 -49.61 5.72
C HIS A 330 22.15 -48.99 5.26
N HIS A 331 22.22 -48.65 3.98
CA HIS A 331 23.28 -47.84 3.40
C HIS A 331 23.46 -46.57 4.25
N HIS A 332 24.63 -46.47 4.89
CA HIS A 332 25.08 -45.30 5.61
C HIS A 332 25.35 -44.18 4.60
N PHE A 333 24.38 -43.30 4.37
CA PHE A 333 24.70 -41.94 3.93
C PHE A 333 25.22 -41.19 5.16
N GLN A 334 26.53 -40.93 5.19
CA GLN A 334 27.10 -39.99 6.14
C GLN A 334 26.45 -38.63 5.92
N PHE A 335 25.53 -38.24 6.81
CA PHE A 335 25.23 -36.82 7.01
C PHE A 335 26.43 -36.23 7.76
N GLU A 336 27.44 -35.78 7.02
CA GLU A 336 28.30 -34.72 7.52
C GLU A 336 27.38 -33.53 7.86
N LYS A 337 27.34 -33.16 9.14
CA LYS A 337 26.85 -31.84 9.54
C LYS A 337 27.78 -30.81 8.91
N MET A 338 27.49 -30.42 7.67
CA MET A 338 28.01 -29.22 7.06
C MET A 338 27.47 -28.07 7.91
N VAL A 339 28.30 -27.55 8.80
CA VAL A 339 28.09 -26.23 9.41
C VAL A 339 28.19 -25.26 8.24
N ILE A 340 27.07 -24.99 7.57
CA ILE A 340 27.00 -23.95 6.55
C ILE A 340 27.21 -22.64 7.29
N SER A 341 28.45 -22.15 7.27
CA SER A 341 28.74 -20.76 7.62
C SER A 341 27.79 -19.87 6.82
N SER A 342 26.99 -19.05 7.53
CA SER A 342 26.04 -18.13 6.91
C SER A 342 26.75 -17.25 5.88
N LYS A 343 26.28 -17.22 4.62
CA LYS A 343 26.87 -16.39 3.55
C LYS A 343 26.79 -14.88 3.81
N GLY A 344 25.96 -14.46 4.77
CA GLY A 344 25.75 -13.06 5.12
C GLY A 344 24.28 -12.77 5.35
N LYS A 345 23.96 -11.50 5.60
CA LYS A 345 22.58 -11.02 5.71
C LYS A 345 22.30 -9.97 4.65
N VAL A 346 21.23 -10.18 3.87
CA VAL A 346 20.85 -9.30 2.76
C VAL A 346 19.40 -8.83 2.90
N CYS A 347 19.13 -7.62 2.44
CA CYS A 347 17.79 -7.04 2.40
C CYS A 347 17.19 -7.22 1.01
N VAL A 348 15.94 -7.68 0.91
CA VAL A 348 15.18 -7.76 -0.35
C VAL A 348 13.92 -6.91 -0.21
N THR A 349 13.84 -5.81 -0.95
CA THR A 349 12.65 -4.93 -0.89
C THR A 349 11.50 -5.52 -1.68
N GLY A 350 10.26 -5.37 -1.19
CA GLY A 350 9.08 -5.84 -1.94
C GLY A 350 8.98 -7.36 -1.99
N ALA A 351 9.33 -8.02 -0.88
CA ALA A 351 9.56 -9.46 -0.78
C ALA A 351 8.40 -10.34 -1.27
N SER A 352 7.16 -9.86 -1.21
CA SER A 352 5.97 -10.58 -1.70
C SER A 352 5.78 -10.54 -3.23
N GLY A 353 6.62 -9.81 -3.96
CA GLY A 353 6.53 -9.66 -5.41
C GLY A 353 7.01 -10.88 -6.18
N PHE A 354 6.65 -10.97 -7.46
CA PHE A 354 6.97 -12.11 -8.32
C PHE A 354 8.48 -12.41 -8.37
N VAL A 355 9.30 -11.46 -8.84
CA VAL A 355 10.77 -11.60 -8.89
C VAL A 355 11.38 -11.72 -7.48
N ALA A 356 10.89 -10.92 -6.53
CA ALA A 356 11.42 -10.87 -5.17
C ALA A 356 11.28 -12.22 -4.45
N SER A 357 10.12 -12.88 -4.57
CA SER A 357 9.86 -14.17 -3.92
C SER A 357 10.82 -15.27 -4.42
N TRP A 358 11.10 -15.30 -5.73
CA TRP A 358 12.09 -16.20 -6.33
C TRP A 358 13.52 -15.86 -5.93
N LEU A 359 13.86 -14.58 -5.87
CA LEU A 359 15.16 -14.14 -5.37
C LEU A 359 15.37 -14.58 -3.92
N ILE A 360 14.35 -14.43 -3.05
CA ILE A 360 14.41 -14.90 -1.66
C ILE A 360 14.58 -16.41 -1.61
N LYS A 361 13.83 -17.17 -2.40
CA LYS A 361 14.00 -18.62 -2.51
C LYS A 361 15.46 -18.99 -2.82
N ARG A 362 16.05 -18.38 -3.85
CA ARG A 362 17.44 -18.66 -4.25
C ARG A 362 18.47 -18.19 -3.23
N LEU A 363 18.26 -17.05 -2.58
CA LEU A 363 19.12 -16.57 -1.50
C LEU A 363 19.12 -17.52 -0.29
N LEU A 364 17.94 -18.00 0.11
CA LEU A 364 17.81 -18.97 1.19
C LEU A 364 18.50 -20.30 0.83
N GLU A 365 18.31 -20.81 -0.39
CA GLU A 365 18.99 -22.01 -0.91
C GLU A 365 20.52 -21.83 -0.94
N ALA A 366 21.00 -20.63 -1.30
CA ALA A 366 22.43 -20.28 -1.31
C ALA A 366 23.02 -20.05 0.10
N GLY A 367 22.20 -20.09 1.15
CA GLY A 367 22.65 -20.00 2.55
C GLY A 367 22.69 -18.60 3.16
N TYR A 368 22.02 -17.62 2.55
CA TYR A 368 21.88 -16.28 3.11
C TYR A 368 20.80 -16.20 4.20
N HIS A 369 21.00 -15.28 5.14
CA HIS A 369 19.91 -14.72 5.92
C HIS A 369 19.27 -13.57 5.14
N VAL A 370 17.95 -13.52 5.09
CA VAL A 370 17.20 -12.57 4.28
C VAL A 370 16.26 -11.74 5.15
N ILE A 371 16.39 -10.43 5.08
CA ILE A 371 15.38 -9.48 5.57
C ILE A 371 14.53 -9.06 4.37
N GLY A 372 13.33 -9.62 4.25
CA GLY A 372 12.36 -9.24 3.24
C GLY A 372 11.49 -8.09 3.72
N THR A 373 11.40 -7.00 2.96
CA THR A 373 10.49 -5.90 3.31
C THR A 373 9.16 -6.02 2.59
N VAL A 374 8.06 -5.81 3.31
CA VAL A 374 6.69 -5.79 2.79
C VAL A 374 5.91 -4.66 3.45
N ARG A 375 4.82 -4.20 2.83
CA ARG A 375 3.98 -3.15 3.42
C ARG A 375 3.28 -3.60 4.70
N ASP A 376 2.81 -4.85 4.71
CA ASP A 376 2.14 -5.46 5.86
C ASP A 376 2.62 -6.92 6.06
N PRO A 377 3.55 -7.17 7.00
CA PRO A 377 4.01 -8.51 7.33
C PRO A 377 2.93 -9.43 7.91
N SER A 378 1.81 -8.87 8.39
CA SER A 378 0.70 -9.65 8.96
C SER A 378 -0.29 -10.15 7.90
N ASN A 379 -0.21 -9.61 6.67
CA ASN A 379 -1.06 -10.03 5.56
C ASN A 379 -0.66 -11.43 5.04
N ARG A 380 -1.29 -12.46 5.61
CA ARG A 380 -1.02 -13.87 5.30
C ARG A 380 -1.22 -14.20 3.82
N GLU A 381 -2.18 -13.60 3.13
CA GLU A 381 -2.40 -13.84 1.70
C GLU A 381 -1.16 -13.47 0.90
N LYS A 382 -0.57 -12.30 1.21
CA LYS A 382 0.60 -11.80 0.49
C LYS A 382 1.92 -12.42 0.90
N VAL A 383 2.06 -12.95 2.12
CA VAL A 383 3.36 -13.44 2.61
C VAL A 383 3.45 -14.95 2.83
N SER A 384 2.32 -15.68 2.80
CA SER A 384 2.31 -17.12 3.13
C SER A 384 3.23 -17.94 2.23
N HIS A 385 3.37 -17.57 0.95
CA HIS A 385 4.23 -18.27 0.01
C HIS A 385 5.71 -18.20 0.37
N LEU A 386 6.15 -17.12 1.03
CA LEU A 386 7.52 -16.96 1.49
C LEU A 386 7.82 -17.88 2.67
N TRP A 387 6.87 -18.04 3.60
CA TRP A 387 7.02 -18.92 4.75
C TRP A 387 6.99 -20.41 4.41
N ARG A 388 6.50 -20.78 3.22
CA ARG A 388 6.57 -22.15 2.69
C ARG A 388 7.92 -22.50 2.09
N LEU A 389 8.82 -21.54 1.91
CA LEU A 389 10.14 -21.79 1.34
C LEU A 389 11.01 -22.61 2.30
N PRO A 390 11.85 -23.53 1.77
CA PRO A 390 12.86 -24.20 2.58
C PRO A 390 13.74 -23.18 3.31
N SER A 391 14.03 -23.47 4.58
CA SER A 391 14.84 -22.62 5.46
C SER A 391 14.29 -21.24 5.80
N ALA A 392 13.05 -20.91 5.43
CA ALA A 392 12.46 -19.61 5.74
C ALA A 392 12.29 -19.40 7.26
N LYS A 393 11.93 -20.43 8.03
CA LYS A 393 11.73 -20.31 9.47
C LYS A 393 13.02 -19.92 10.22
N GLU A 394 14.16 -20.35 9.68
CA GLU A 394 15.47 -20.15 10.28
C GLU A 394 16.16 -18.89 9.77
N ARG A 395 15.94 -18.52 8.49
CA ARG A 395 16.76 -17.52 7.80
C ARG A 395 15.98 -16.37 7.15
N LEU A 396 14.64 -16.41 7.13
CA LEU A 396 13.83 -15.31 6.61
C LEU A 396 13.23 -14.50 7.75
N GLN A 397 13.42 -13.18 7.70
CA GLN A 397 12.70 -12.22 8.52
C GLN A 397 11.88 -11.31 7.60
N LEU A 398 10.59 -11.14 7.88
CA LEU A 398 9.76 -10.15 7.20
C LEU A 398 9.57 -8.92 8.09
N VAL A 399 9.85 -7.75 7.54
CA VAL A 399 9.72 -6.46 8.24
C VAL A 399 8.85 -5.50 7.44
N ARG A 400 8.18 -4.60 8.14
CA ARG A 400 7.36 -3.58 7.52
C ARG A 400 8.26 -2.50 6.90
N ALA A 401 8.05 -2.16 5.64
CA ALA A 401 8.58 -0.94 5.00
C ALA A 401 7.66 -0.49 3.85
N ASP A 402 7.70 0.79 3.52
CA ASP A 402 6.95 1.36 2.40
C ASP A 402 7.84 2.32 1.59
N LEU A 403 7.83 2.18 0.26
CA LEU A 403 8.62 3.01 -0.63
C LEU A 403 8.34 4.51 -0.47
N MET A 404 7.13 4.88 -0.09
CA MET A 404 6.73 6.28 0.08
C MET A 404 6.94 6.79 1.52
N GLU A 405 7.34 5.94 2.46
CA GLU A 405 7.61 6.30 3.85
C GLU A 405 9.12 6.46 4.06
N GLU A 406 9.57 7.70 4.21
CA GLU A 406 11.00 8.02 4.37
C GLU A 406 11.57 7.36 5.64
N GLY A 407 12.73 6.71 5.50
CA GLY A 407 13.40 6.02 6.61
C GLY A 407 12.83 4.64 6.96
N SER A 408 11.73 4.20 6.33
CA SER A 408 11.12 2.88 6.64
C SER A 408 12.00 1.68 6.29
N PHE A 409 13.08 1.87 5.51
CA PHE A 409 14.07 0.84 5.17
C PHE A 409 15.32 0.90 6.04
N ASP A 410 15.48 1.91 6.90
CA ASP A 410 16.74 2.17 7.63
C ASP A 410 17.16 0.94 8.45
N ASP A 411 16.29 0.44 9.33
CA ASP A 411 16.62 -0.70 10.20
C ASP A 411 16.93 -1.98 9.40
N ALA A 412 16.14 -2.25 8.36
CA ALA A 412 16.32 -3.42 7.50
C ALA A 412 17.65 -3.39 6.76
N VAL A 413 18.01 -2.22 6.23
CA VAL A 413 19.25 -2.01 5.47
C VAL A 413 20.47 -1.98 6.40
N MET A 414 20.38 -1.34 7.57
CA MET A 414 21.46 -1.28 8.56
C MET A 414 21.88 -2.65 9.08
N ALA A 415 20.96 -3.61 9.11
CA ALA A 415 21.24 -4.97 9.56
C ALA A 415 21.86 -5.88 8.47
N CYS A 416 22.05 -5.37 7.24
CA CYS A 416 22.45 -6.15 6.08
C CYS A 416 23.77 -5.65 5.47
N GLU A 417 24.48 -6.54 4.78
CA GLU A 417 25.69 -6.22 3.99
C GLU A 417 25.39 -6.05 2.50
N GLY A 418 24.18 -6.38 2.05
CA GLY A 418 23.74 -6.21 0.67
C GLY A 418 22.26 -5.89 0.59
N VAL A 419 21.87 -5.17 -0.45
CA VAL A 419 20.47 -4.81 -0.70
C VAL A 419 20.10 -5.17 -2.14
N PHE A 420 19.01 -5.91 -2.29
CA PHE A 420 18.35 -6.17 -3.55
C PHE A 420 17.09 -5.33 -3.63
N HIS A 421 17.16 -4.22 -4.36
CA HIS A 421 16.02 -3.33 -4.55
C HIS A 421 15.20 -3.78 -5.75
N THR A 422 14.15 -4.58 -5.47
CA THR A 422 13.22 -5.09 -6.49
C THR A 422 11.86 -4.39 -6.49
N ALA A 423 11.54 -3.67 -5.42
CA ALA A 423 10.24 -3.04 -5.25
C ALA A 423 10.13 -1.82 -6.17
N SER A 424 8.99 -1.70 -6.88
CA SER A 424 8.72 -0.57 -7.76
C SER A 424 7.21 -0.32 -7.73
N PRO A 425 6.76 0.93 -7.58
CA PRO A 425 5.40 1.28 -7.95
C PRO A 425 5.31 1.15 -9.48
N GLU A 426 4.30 0.43 -9.94
CA GLU A 426 4.07 0.19 -11.37
C GLU A 426 3.52 1.46 -12.03
N GLU A 427 3.97 1.76 -13.25
CA GLU A 427 3.44 2.83 -14.13
C GLU A 427 3.44 4.28 -13.58
N MET A 428 3.97 4.52 -12.38
CA MET A 428 4.01 5.83 -11.74
C MET A 428 5.43 6.40 -11.72
N LEU A 429 5.70 7.39 -12.59
CA LEU A 429 7.02 8.00 -12.76
C LEU A 429 7.64 8.53 -11.45
N VAL A 430 6.95 9.46 -10.78
CA VAL A 430 7.50 10.13 -9.58
C VAL A 430 7.65 9.16 -8.40
N PRO A 431 6.65 8.33 -8.06
CA PRO A 431 6.83 7.27 -7.05
C PRO A 431 7.98 6.31 -7.35
N ALA A 432 8.22 5.93 -8.61
CA ALA A 432 9.32 5.03 -8.96
C ALA A 432 10.68 5.65 -8.64
N ILE A 433 10.86 6.94 -8.97
CA ILE A 433 12.07 7.70 -8.64
C ILE A 433 12.20 7.84 -7.12
N ASN A 434 11.17 8.34 -6.45
CA ASN A 434 11.21 8.62 -5.01
C ASN A 434 11.40 7.36 -4.18
N GLY A 435 10.73 6.27 -4.53
CA GLY A 435 10.90 4.97 -3.87
C GLY A 435 12.32 4.44 -4.01
N THR A 436 12.90 4.54 -5.21
CA THR A 436 14.29 4.14 -5.47
C THR A 436 15.26 4.96 -4.63
N LEU A 437 15.10 6.28 -4.63
CA LEU A 437 15.94 7.18 -3.85
C LEU A 437 15.76 6.98 -2.33
N ASN A 438 14.56 6.65 -1.86
CA ASN A 438 14.31 6.36 -0.44
C ASN A 438 15.15 5.16 0.03
N VAL A 439 15.17 4.06 -0.73
CA VAL A 439 15.99 2.89 -0.40
C VAL A 439 17.48 3.23 -0.44
N LEU A 440 17.94 3.99 -1.45
CA LEU A 440 19.35 4.39 -1.56
C LEU A 440 19.78 5.36 -0.45
N LYS A 441 18.89 6.22 0.04
CA LYS A 441 19.14 7.05 1.23
C LYS A 441 19.36 6.19 2.49
N SER A 442 18.61 5.10 2.67
CA SER A 442 18.88 4.13 3.74
C SER A 442 20.21 3.40 3.52
N CYS A 443 20.53 3.03 2.28
CA CYS A 443 21.82 2.42 1.92
C CYS A 443 23.01 3.31 2.27
N LYS A 444 22.92 4.60 1.98
CA LYS A 444 23.95 5.61 2.32
C LYS A 444 24.26 5.65 3.82
N LYS A 445 23.28 5.39 4.68
CA LYS A 445 23.45 5.42 6.15
C LYS A 445 24.24 4.22 6.67
N ASN A 446 24.32 3.12 5.91
CA ASN A 446 24.97 1.89 6.33
C ASN A 446 26.46 1.85 5.91
N PRO A 447 27.42 2.01 6.84
CA PRO A 447 28.84 2.00 6.51
C PRO A 447 29.40 0.61 6.17
N PHE A 448 28.64 -0.46 6.44
CA PHE A 448 29.03 -1.85 6.17
C PHE A 448 28.40 -2.42 4.90
N LEU A 449 27.65 -1.59 4.15
CA LEU A 449 27.02 -2.01 2.91
C LEU A 449 28.07 -2.28 1.84
N LYS A 450 28.06 -3.50 1.28
CA LYS A 450 29.00 -3.90 0.23
C LYS A 450 28.52 -3.51 -1.15
N ARG A 451 27.25 -3.78 -1.46
CA ARG A 451 26.67 -3.57 -2.79
C ARG A 451 25.15 -3.47 -2.75
N VAL A 452 24.60 -2.65 -3.63
CA VAL A 452 23.18 -2.60 -3.98
C VAL A 452 22.98 -3.20 -5.37
N VAL A 453 22.05 -4.13 -5.50
CA VAL A 453 21.57 -4.64 -6.78
C VAL A 453 20.16 -4.12 -7.03
N LEU A 454 19.99 -3.29 -8.06
CA LEU A 454 18.71 -2.69 -8.44
C LEU A 454 18.08 -3.46 -9.60
N THR A 455 16.82 -3.85 -9.46
CA THR A 455 16.02 -4.41 -10.56
C THR A 455 15.47 -3.29 -11.44
N SER A 456 16.14 -3.04 -12.56
CA SER A 456 15.65 -2.18 -13.64
C SER A 456 14.82 -3.01 -14.63
N SER A 457 14.89 -2.72 -15.93
CA SER A 457 14.09 -3.34 -16.98
C SER A 457 14.77 -3.22 -18.33
N SER A 458 14.61 -4.22 -19.21
CA SER A 458 15.06 -4.14 -20.61
C SER A 458 14.39 -3.01 -21.40
N SER A 459 13.24 -2.51 -20.92
CA SER A 459 12.57 -1.32 -21.47
C SER A 459 13.40 -0.04 -21.38
N THR A 460 14.46 -0.03 -20.55
CA THR A 460 15.41 1.08 -20.46
C THR A 460 16.48 1.05 -21.56
N VAL A 461 16.50 0.00 -22.38
CA VAL A 461 17.45 -0.20 -23.49
C VAL A 461 16.75 -0.18 -24.85
N ARG A 462 15.63 -0.90 -25.01
CA ARG A 462 15.07 -1.24 -26.34
C ARG A 462 14.21 -0.18 -27.05
N ILE A 463 13.73 0.86 -26.39
CA ILE A 463 12.79 1.84 -26.99
C ILE A 463 13.58 2.96 -27.67
N ARG A 464 13.56 2.98 -29.01
CA ARG A 464 14.35 3.90 -29.82
C ARG A 464 13.72 4.16 -31.18
N ASP A 465 14.23 5.19 -31.84
CA ASP A 465 13.92 5.49 -33.23
C ASP A 465 14.86 4.67 -34.14
N GLU A 466 14.39 3.55 -34.68
CA GLU A 466 15.21 2.65 -35.51
C GLU A 466 15.75 3.34 -36.77
N SER A 467 15.09 4.39 -37.26
CA SER A 467 15.59 5.19 -38.39
C SER A 467 16.89 5.94 -38.06
N LYS A 468 17.12 6.23 -36.78
CA LYS A 468 18.30 6.94 -36.26
C LYS A 468 19.30 6.00 -35.59
N HIS A 469 18.85 4.85 -35.12
CA HIS A 469 19.63 3.87 -34.35
C HIS A 469 19.39 2.47 -34.93
N PRO A 470 20.07 2.11 -36.03
CA PRO A 470 19.83 0.89 -36.77
C PRO A 470 20.51 -0.34 -36.15
N GLU A 471 21.20 -0.22 -35.00
CA GLU A 471 21.97 -1.32 -34.42
C GLU A 471 21.07 -2.49 -34.05
N ILE A 472 21.26 -3.68 -34.61
CA ILE A 472 20.38 -4.83 -34.27
C ILE A 472 20.67 -5.34 -32.85
N SER A 473 21.94 -5.48 -32.49
CA SER A 473 22.36 -6.04 -31.20
C SER A 473 22.48 -4.95 -30.13
N LEU A 474 21.60 -4.94 -29.13
CA LEU A 474 21.60 -3.95 -28.05
C LEU A 474 22.31 -4.45 -26.81
N ASP A 475 23.28 -3.67 -26.34
CA ASP A 475 24.00 -3.95 -25.10
C ASP A 475 23.66 -2.93 -24.00
N GLU A 476 24.33 -3.07 -22.86
CA GLU A 476 24.07 -2.26 -21.67
C GLU A 476 24.52 -0.79 -21.76
N THR A 477 25.27 -0.42 -22.81
CA THR A 477 25.68 0.98 -23.03
C THR A 477 24.53 1.83 -23.58
N ILE A 478 23.51 1.19 -24.15
CA ILE A 478 22.40 1.84 -24.83
C ILE A 478 21.31 2.24 -23.83
N TRP A 479 20.72 3.41 -24.04
CA TRP A 479 19.57 3.90 -23.30
C TRP A 479 18.40 4.18 -24.23
N SER A 480 17.21 3.83 -23.75
CA SER A 480 15.94 4.14 -24.41
C SER A 480 15.66 5.64 -24.48
N SER A 481 14.96 6.04 -25.53
CA SER A 481 14.57 7.42 -25.78
C SER A 481 13.42 7.84 -24.87
N VAL A 482 13.71 8.75 -23.94
CA VAL A 482 12.73 9.41 -23.07
C VAL A 482 11.65 10.11 -23.90
N ALA A 483 12.05 10.88 -24.91
CA ALA A 483 11.13 11.61 -25.77
C ALA A 483 10.18 10.68 -26.54
N LEU A 484 10.65 9.50 -26.95
CA LEU A 484 9.79 8.50 -27.60
C LEU A 484 8.83 7.86 -26.60
N CYS A 485 9.30 7.56 -25.38
CA CYS A 485 8.44 7.05 -24.32
C CYS A 485 7.33 8.04 -23.97
N GLU A 486 7.63 9.34 -23.89
CA GLU A 486 6.62 10.39 -23.66
C GLU A 486 5.64 10.49 -24.83
N LYS A 487 6.15 10.56 -26.06
CA LYS A 487 5.34 10.68 -27.27
C LYS A 487 4.38 9.50 -27.45
N LEU A 488 4.85 8.28 -27.17
CA LEU A 488 4.07 7.04 -27.27
C LEU A 488 3.37 6.66 -25.96
N GLN A 489 3.46 7.50 -24.92
CA GLN A 489 2.84 7.29 -23.62
C GLN A 489 3.24 5.94 -22.95
N LEU A 490 4.50 5.52 -23.14
CA LEU A 490 5.06 4.31 -22.55
C LEU A 490 5.53 4.58 -21.11
N TRP A 491 4.57 4.82 -20.21
CA TRP A 491 4.81 5.30 -18.84
C TRP A 491 5.65 4.37 -17.98
N TYR A 492 5.44 3.05 -18.08
CA TYR A 492 6.28 2.06 -17.39
C TYR A 492 7.76 2.22 -17.77
N ALA A 493 8.04 2.36 -19.06
CA ALA A 493 9.41 2.50 -19.54
C ALA A 493 10.02 3.84 -19.09
N LEU A 494 9.25 4.93 -19.19
CA LEU A 494 9.68 6.25 -18.72
C LEU A 494 10.01 6.23 -17.22
N ALA A 495 9.17 5.58 -16.40
CA ALA A 495 9.38 5.42 -14.97
C ALA A 495 10.67 4.64 -14.68
N LYS A 496 10.89 3.49 -15.35
CA LYS A 496 12.10 2.68 -15.17
C LYS A 496 13.37 3.40 -15.63
N ILE A 497 13.33 4.12 -16.76
CA ILE A 497 14.49 4.90 -17.24
C ILE A 497 14.86 5.98 -16.21
N SER A 498 13.86 6.72 -15.72
CA SER A 498 14.09 7.85 -14.83
C SER A 498 14.55 7.39 -13.44
N ALA A 499 13.96 6.31 -12.92
CA ALA A 499 14.37 5.72 -11.65
C ALA A 499 15.80 5.15 -11.71
N GLU A 500 16.17 4.46 -12.79
CA GLU A 500 17.53 3.93 -12.94
C GLU A 500 18.57 5.06 -13.08
N LYS A 501 18.28 6.12 -13.85
CA LYS A 501 19.17 7.28 -13.97
C LYS A 501 19.37 7.99 -12.62
N ALA A 502 18.29 8.24 -11.90
CA ALA A 502 18.36 8.84 -10.57
C ALA A 502 19.14 7.97 -9.58
N ALA A 503 18.99 6.65 -9.67
CA ALA A 503 19.77 5.71 -8.86
C ALA A 503 21.28 5.79 -9.14
N TRP A 504 21.67 5.84 -10.42
CA TRP A 504 23.07 5.96 -10.82
C TRP A 504 23.69 7.30 -10.39
N GLU A 505 22.96 8.40 -10.56
CA GLU A 505 23.40 9.73 -10.10
C GLU A 505 23.60 9.74 -8.57
N PHE A 506 22.60 9.29 -7.82
CA PHE A 506 22.69 9.23 -6.36
C PHE A 506 23.81 8.30 -5.88
N ALA A 507 23.95 7.11 -6.48
CA ALA A 507 24.98 6.16 -6.10
C ALA A 507 26.39 6.71 -6.34
N LYS A 508 26.60 7.40 -7.47
CA LYS A 508 27.86 8.06 -7.79
C LYS A 508 28.19 9.17 -6.80
N GLU A 509 27.23 10.02 -6.45
CA GLU A 509 27.43 11.12 -5.50
C GLU A 509 27.72 10.64 -4.08
N ASN A 510 27.24 9.45 -3.72
CA ASN A 510 27.31 8.93 -2.36
C ASN A 510 28.24 7.72 -2.21
N ASN A 511 29.05 7.41 -3.24
CA ASN A 511 29.99 6.30 -3.27
C ASN A 511 29.35 4.94 -2.92
N ILE A 512 28.15 4.68 -3.44
CA ILE A 512 27.46 3.39 -3.30
C ILE A 512 27.87 2.50 -4.47
N ASP A 513 28.37 1.30 -4.19
CA ASP A 513 28.55 0.26 -5.22
C ASP A 513 27.17 -0.23 -5.68
N LEU A 514 26.75 0.25 -6.85
CA LEU A 514 25.48 -0.06 -7.48
C LEU A 514 25.72 -0.93 -8.72
N VAL A 515 24.91 -1.99 -8.84
CA VAL A 515 24.77 -2.78 -10.06
C VAL A 515 23.30 -2.86 -10.43
N THR A 516 22.96 -2.72 -11.71
CA THR A 516 21.57 -2.88 -12.16
C THR A 516 21.42 -4.15 -13.00
N VAL A 517 20.34 -4.91 -12.74
CA VAL A 517 19.92 -6.03 -13.58
C VAL A 517 18.71 -5.58 -14.37
N LEU A 518 18.69 -5.88 -15.67
CA LEU A 518 17.67 -5.46 -16.62
C LEU A 518 16.96 -6.69 -17.19
N PRO A 519 16.01 -7.29 -16.44
CA PRO A 519 15.21 -8.39 -16.95
C PRO A 519 14.41 -7.96 -18.17
N SER A 520 14.26 -8.86 -19.13
CA SER A 520 13.25 -8.77 -20.16
C SER A 520 11.89 -9.27 -19.64
N PHE A 521 10.98 -9.72 -20.52
CA PHE A 521 9.67 -10.21 -20.11
C PHE A 521 9.83 -11.49 -19.29
N VAL A 522 9.57 -11.38 -17.97
CA VAL A 522 9.86 -12.45 -17.02
C VAL A 522 8.76 -13.50 -17.05
N ILE A 523 9.13 -14.73 -17.43
CA ILE A 523 8.25 -15.88 -17.53
C ILE A 523 8.71 -16.97 -16.55
N GLY A 524 7.76 -17.72 -16.01
CA GLY A 524 8.06 -18.90 -15.23
C GLY A 524 7.04 -19.14 -14.12
N PRO A 525 7.35 -20.07 -13.22
CA PRO A 525 6.43 -20.50 -12.17
C PRO A 525 6.22 -19.40 -11.11
N SER A 526 4.99 -19.25 -10.63
CA SER A 526 4.64 -18.31 -9.56
C SER A 526 4.67 -18.99 -8.20
N LEU A 527 5.30 -18.38 -7.20
CA LEU A 527 5.26 -18.89 -5.81
C LEU A 527 3.98 -18.43 -5.07
N SER A 528 3.53 -17.21 -5.39
CA SER A 528 2.24 -16.68 -4.97
C SER A 528 1.12 -17.24 -5.85
N HIS A 529 -0.09 -17.27 -5.31
CA HIS A 529 -1.31 -17.55 -6.08
C HIS A 529 -1.78 -16.31 -6.86
N GLU A 530 -1.41 -15.11 -6.39
CA GLU A 530 -1.63 -13.85 -7.12
C GLU A 530 -0.66 -13.81 -8.30
N LEU A 531 -1.20 -13.72 -9.52
CA LEU A 531 -0.41 -13.69 -10.75
C LEU A 531 0.28 -12.34 -10.92
N SER A 532 1.51 -12.36 -11.42
CA SER A 532 2.15 -11.17 -11.96
C SER A 532 1.46 -10.72 -13.25
N VAL A 533 1.71 -9.48 -13.67
CA VAL A 533 1.26 -8.97 -14.97
C VAL A 533 1.71 -9.91 -16.10
N THR A 534 2.99 -10.30 -16.10
CA THR A 534 3.52 -11.19 -17.15
C THR A 534 2.90 -12.58 -17.15
N ALA A 535 2.64 -13.17 -15.98
CA ALA A 535 1.97 -14.46 -15.88
C ALA A 535 0.48 -14.37 -16.29
N SER A 536 -0.18 -13.25 -15.96
CA SER A 536 -1.55 -12.97 -16.39
C SER A 536 -1.64 -12.78 -17.90
N ASP A 537 -0.65 -12.13 -18.53
CA ASP A 537 -0.59 -11.99 -19.99
C ASP A 537 -0.49 -13.35 -20.66
N ILE A 538 0.40 -14.21 -20.16
CA ILE A 538 0.56 -15.58 -20.67
C ILE A 538 -0.73 -16.38 -20.51
N LEU A 539 -1.38 -16.31 -19.35
CA LEU A 539 -2.66 -16.96 -19.15
C LEU A 539 -3.70 -16.50 -20.18
N GLY A 540 -3.79 -15.20 -20.43
CA GLY A 540 -4.66 -14.63 -21.46
C GLY A 540 -4.35 -15.18 -22.85
N LEU A 541 -3.06 -15.23 -23.23
CA LEU A 541 -2.63 -15.78 -24.52
C LEU A 541 -2.99 -17.27 -24.67
N LEU A 542 -2.81 -18.06 -23.60
CA LEU A 542 -3.23 -19.47 -23.57
C LEU A 542 -4.75 -19.61 -23.68
N GLN A 543 -5.52 -18.61 -23.28
CA GLN A 543 -6.98 -18.56 -23.42
C GLN A 543 -7.45 -17.91 -24.73
N GLY A 544 -6.53 -17.48 -25.59
CA GLY A 544 -6.81 -16.89 -26.90
C GLY A 544 -6.91 -15.37 -26.93
N ASP A 545 -6.65 -14.67 -25.82
CA ASP A 545 -6.51 -13.21 -25.79
C ASP A 545 -5.15 -12.79 -26.37
N THR A 546 -5.20 -11.95 -27.41
CA THR A 546 -4.01 -11.55 -28.16
C THR A 546 -3.63 -10.08 -28.01
N ASP A 547 -4.50 -9.27 -27.41
CA ASP A 547 -4.42 -7.81 -27.54
C ASP A 547 -3.15 -7.25 -26.89
N ARG A 548 -2.75 -7.83 -25.76
CA ARG A 548 -1.51 -7.46 -25.05
C ARG A 548 -0.27 -7.80 -25.87
N PHE A 549 -0.19 -8.99 -26.44
CA PHE A 549 0.96 -9.40 -27.25
C PHE A 549 1.06 -8.60 -28.55
N ILE A 550 -0.07 -8.30 -29.19
CA ILE A 550 -0.10 -7.38 -30.34
C ILE A 550 0.52 -6.02 -29.95
N SER A 551 0.17 -5.48 -28.78
CA SER A 551 0.71 -4.21 -28.28
C SER A 551 2.19 -4.28 -27.90
N TYR A 552 2.67 -5.43 -27.40
CA TYR A 552 4.07 -5.61 -27.04
C TYR A 552 5.01 -5.73 -28.23
N GLY A 553 4.54 -6.35 -29.32
CA GLY A 553 5.35 -6.58 -30.51
C GLY A 553 6.55 -7.50 -30.25
N ARG A 554 7.68 -7.23 -30.90
CA ARG A 554 8.93 -7.99 -30.69
C ARG A 554 9.43 -7.79 -29.25
N MET A 555 9.62 -8.88 -28.52
CA MET A 555 9.93 -8.84 -27.09
C MET A 555 11.02 -9.83 -26.68
N GLY A 556 11.83 -9.45 -25.69
CA GLY A 556 12.76 -10.36 -25.02
C GLY A 556 12.07 -11.16 -23.92
N TYR A 557 12.46 -12.42 -23.73
CA TYR A 557 11.93 -13.32 -22.71
C TYR A 557 13.04 -13.90 -21.84
N VAL A 558 12.78 -14.03 -20.55
CA VAL A 558 13.72 -14.58 -19.57
C VAL A 558 13.01 -15.37 -18.48
N HIS A 559 13.63 -16.45 -18.03
CA HIS A 559 13.08 -17.29 -16.99
C HIS A 559 13.22 -16.60 -15.63
N ILE A 560 12.19 -16.63 -14.78
CA ILE A 560 12.20 -15.99 -13.45
C ILE A 560 13.36 -16.45 -12.56
N ASP A 561 13.62 -17.75 -12.56
CA ASP A 561 14.78 -18.37 -11.93
C ASP A 561 16.13 -17.82 -12.40
N ASP A 562 16.28 -17.57 -13.70
CA ASP A 562 17.48 -16.94 -14.27
C ASP A 562 17.60 -15.49 -13.78
N VAL A 563 16.49 -14.77 -13.68
CA VAL A 563 16.47 -13.41 -13.12
C VAL A 563 16.97 -13.42 -11.68
N ALA A 564 16.44 -14.29 -10.83
CA ALA A 564 16.88 -14.42 -9.44
C ALA A 564 18.37 -14.78 -9.34
N SER A 565 18.81 -15.75 -10.15
CA SER A 565 20.21 -16.21 -10.18
C SER A 565 21.16 -15.12 -10.69
N CYS A 566 20.73 -14.32 -11.68
CA CYS A 566 21.48 -13.19 -12.20
C CYS A 566 21.71 -12.12 -11.13
N HIS A 567 20.68 -11.78 -10.34
CA HIS A 567 20.82 -10.84 -9.22
C HIS A 567 21.87 -11.32 -8.21
N ILE A 568 21.83 -12.60 -7.82
CA ILE A 568 22.80 -13.18 -6.89
C ILE A 568 24.20 -13.19 -7.49
N LEU A 569 24.35 -13.59 -8.76
CA LEU A 569 25.65 -13.65 -9.43
C LEU A 569 26.33 -12.27 -9.48
N VAL A 570 25.60 -11.23 -9.88
CA VAL A 570 26.18 -9.88 -9.94
C VAL A 570 26.40 -9.25 -8.56
N TYR A 571 25.69 -9.73 -7.53
CA TYR A 571 25.99 -9.38 -6.15
C TYR A 571 27.30 -10.02 -5.67
N GLU A 572 27.47 -11.34 -5.93
CA GLU A 572 28.62 -12.12 -5.45
C GLU A 572 29.91 -11.86 -6.24
N ALA A 573 29.83 -11.55 -7.54
CA ALA A 573 30.99 -11.34 -8.40
C ALA A 573 31.68 -9.98 -8.13
N PRO A 574 32.90 -9.93 -7.55
CA PRO A 574 33.53 -8.65 -7.19
C PRO A 574 33.75 -7.72 -8.39
N GLN A 575 34.02 -8.29 -9.56
CA GLN A 575 34.23 -7.57 -10.82
C GLN A 575 32.94 -7.05 -11.48
N ALA A 576 31.76 -7.43 -10.98
CA ALA A 576 30.51 -7.00 -11.57
C ALA A 576 30.30 -5.50 -11.35
N THR A 577 30.09 -4.76 -12.43
CA THR A 577 29.92 -3.30 -12.42
C THR A 577 28.92 -2.85 -13.48
N GLY A 578 28.25 -1.73 -13.24
CA GLY A 578 27.35 -1.12 -14.21
C GLY A 578 26.02 -1.89 -14.36
N ARG A 579 25.53 -1.95 -15.59
CA ARG A 579 24.23 -2.54 -15.96
C ARG A 579 24.43 -3.95 -16.54
N TYR A 580 23.47 -4.85 -16.36
CA TYR A 580 23.48 -6.22 -16.91
C TYR A 580 22.13 -6.58 -17.54
N LEU A 581 22.12 -6.85 -18.85
CA LEU A 581 20.94 -7.39 -19.53
C LEU A 581 20.70 -8.84 -19.10
N CYS A 582 19.47 -9.12 -18.68
CA CYS A 582 19.05 -10.46 -18.27
C CYS A 582 17.93 -10.93 -19.22
N ASN A 583 18.35 -11.59 -20.30
CA ASN A 583 17.49 -12.01 -21.40
C ASN A 583 17.98 -13.34 -21.97
N SER A 584 17.07 -14.28 -22.23
CA SER A 584 17.40 -15.55 -22.88
C SER A 584 17.26 -15.45 -24.41
N VAL A 585 16.14 -14.93 -24.89
CA VAL A 585 15.81 -14.88 -26.32
C VAL A 585 14.93 -13.67 -26.65
N VAL A 586 15.04 -13.11 -27.85
CA VAL A 586 14.07 -12.14 -28.39
C VAL A 586 13.25 -12.82 -29.49
N LEU A 587 11.92 -12.70 -29.42
CA LEU A 587 11.01 -13.31 -30.38
C LEU A 587 10.08 -12.26 -30.99
N ASP A 588 9.77 -12.44 -32.26
CA ASP A 588 8.57 -11.84 -32.88
C ASP A 588 7.31 -12.51 -32.33
N ASN A 589 6.20 -11.78 -32.35
CA ASN A 589 4.90 -12.30 -31.95
C ASN A 589 4.49 -13.58 -32.67
N ASN A 590 4.77 -13.69 -33.98
CA ASN A 590 4.44 -14.89 -34.74
C ASN A 590 5.34 -16.06 -34.36
N GLU A 591 6.61 -15.81 -34.06
CA GLU A 591 7.54 -16.83 -33.58
C GLU A 591 7.10 -17.37 -32.22
N LEU A 592 6.70 -16.47 -31.31
CA LEU A 592 6.17 -16.83 -30.00
C LEU A 592 4.91 -17.70 -30.13
N VAL A 593 3.87 -17.23 -30.82
CA VAL A 593 2.60 -17.97 -30.84
C VAL A 593 2.70 -19.28 -31.63
N ALA A 594 3.55 -19.35 -32.66
CA ALA A 594 3.83 -20.60 -33.36
C ALA A 594 4.55 -21.61 -32.44
N LEU A 595 5.49 -21.16 -31.61
CA LEU A 595 6.16 -22.00 -30.63
C LEU A 595 5.17 -22.52 -29.58
N LEU A 596 4.36 -21.64 -29.01
CA LEU A 596 3.41 -22.01 -27.96
C LEU A 596 2.27 -22.89 -28.50
N ALA A 597 1.71 -22.59 -29.67
CA ALA A 597 0.69 -23.44 -30.31
C ALA A 597 1.23 -24.84 -30.64
N LYS A 598 2.52 -24.96 -30.95
CA LYS A 598 3.17 -26.26 -31.16
C LYS A 598 3.39 -27.00 -29.83
N GLN A 599 3.82 -26.30 -28.79
CA GLN A 599 4.13 -26.91 -27.49
C GLN A 599 2.86 -27.26 -26.70
N PHE A 600 1.79 -26.47 -26.85
CA PHE A 600 0.54 -26.63 -26.13
C PHE A 600 -0.67 -26.62 -27.10
N PRO A 601 -0.81 -27.66 -27.95
CA PRO A 601 -1.80 -27.69 -29.02
C PRO A 601 -3.26 -27.77 -28.54
N ILE A 602 -3.48 -28.05 -27.26
CA ILE A 602 -4.82 -28.13 -26.65
C ILE A 602 -5.43 -26.75 -26.37
N PHE A 603 -4.62 -25.70 -26.32
CA PHE A 603 -5.06 -24.35 -25.99
C PHE A 603 -5.37 -23.55 -27.26
N PRO A 604 -6.35 -22.62 -27.21
CA PRO A 604 -6.77 -21.80 -28.36
C PRO A 604 -5.76 -20.70 -28.73
N ILE A 605 -4.48 -21.04 -28.82
CA ILE A 605 -3.41 -20.11 -29.18
C ILE A 605 -3.44 -19.91 -30.70
N PRO A 606 -3.54 -18.67 -31.20
CA PRO A 606 -3.54 -18.40 -32.63
C PRO A 606 -2.19 -18.77 -33.26
N ARG A 607 -2.17 -19.19 -34.52
CA ARG A 607 -0.91 -19.52 -35.24
C ARG A 607 -0.16 -18.29 -35.75
N SER A 608 -0.82 -17.14 -35.77
CA SER A 608 -0.26 -15.86 -36.22
C SER A 608 -0.99 -14.70 -35.58
N LEU A 609 -0.27 -13.63 -35.27
CA LEU A 609 -0.82 -12.38 -34.79
C LEU A 609 -0.69 -11.30 -35.87
N ARG A 610 -1.70 -10.45 -36.00
CA ARG A 610 -1.55 -9.24 -36.83
C ARG A 610 -0.53 -8.35 -36.16
N ASN A 611 0.46 -7.89 -36.91
CA ASN A 611 1.39 -6.87 -36.44
C ASN A 611 0.99 -5.54 -37.07
N PRO A 612 0.31 -4.63 -36.34
CA PRO A 612 -0.08 -3.32 -36.86
C PRO A 612 1.11 -2.35 -36.96
N TYR A 613 2.28 -2.72 -36.45
CA TYR A 613 3.48 -1.88 -36.39
C TYR A 613 4.53 -2.29 -37.43
N GLU A 614 5.45 -1.37 -37.74
CA GLU A 614 6.63 -1.69 -38.54
C GLU A 614 7.47 -2.78 -37.86
N LYS A 615 8.11 -3.62 -38.68
CA LYS A 615 8.86 -4.79 -38.21
C LYS A 615 10.11 -4.33 -37.45
N GLN A 616 10.07 -4.39 -36.13
CA GLN A 616 11.22 -4.14 -35.25
C GLN A 616 12.29 -5.22 -35.45
N SER A 617 13.56 -4.83 -35.38
CA SER A 617 14.69 -5.72 -35.71
C SER A 617 15.82 -5.65 -34.69
N TYR A 618 15.51 -5.83 -33.40
CA TYR A 618 16.52 -5.81 -32.33
C TYR A 618 16.73 -7.19 -31.68
N GLU A 619 17.92 -7.35 -31.11
CA GLU A 619 18.35 -8.42 -30.22
C GLU A 619 18.90 -7.82 -28.92
N LEU A 620 18.88 -8.57 -27.83
CA LEU A 620 19.51 -8.16 -26.56
C LEU A 620 20.80 -8.95 -26.35
N ASN A 621 21.93 -8.25 -26.37
CA ASN A 621 23.25 -8.81 -26.14
C ASN A 621 23.46 -9.08 -24.65
N THR A 622 23.51 -10.36 -24.28
CA THR A 622 23.75 -10.80 -22.90
C THR A 622 25.16 -11.36 -22.68
N SER A 623 26.10 -11.05 -23.59
CA SER A 623 27.49 -11.51 -23.49
C SER A 623 28.13 -11.13 -22.16
N LYS A 624 27.80 -9.95 -21.61
CA LYS A 624 28.38 -9.45 -20.36
C LYS A 624 28.08 -10.34 -19.16
N ILE A 625 26.85 -10.81 -19.00
CA ILE A 625 26.49 -11.74 -17.91
C ILE A 625 26.97 -13.16 -18.21
N GLN A 626 27.00 -13.58 -19.47
CA GLN A 626 27.54 -14.88 -19.89
C GLN A 626 29.05 -15.00 -19.62
N GLN A 627 29.81 -13.90 -19.74
CA GLN A 627 31.23 -13.83 -19.36
C GLN A 627 31.47 -14.07 -17.87
N LEU A 628 30.45 -13.87 -17.01
CA LEU A 628 30.49 -14.26 -15.60
C LEU A 628 30.15 -15.75 -15.37
N GLY A 629 29.99 -16.53 -16.44
CA GLY A 629 29.66 -17.95 -16.40
C GLY A 629 28.16 -18.26 -16.40
N PHE A 630 27.30 -17.25 -16.60
CA PHE A 630 25.86 -17.43 -16.56
C PHE A 630 25.33 -18.17 -17.79
N LYS A 631 24.36 -19.07 -17.58
CA LYS A 631 23.67 -19.81 -18.65
C LYS A 631 22.17 -19.66 -18.48
N PHE A 632 21.51 -19.18 -19.52
CA PHE A 632 20.05 -19.03 -19.53
C PHE A 632 19.36 -20.34 -19.86
N LYS A 633 18.18 -20.52 -19.27
CA LYS A 633 17.25 -21.59 -19.65
C LYS A 633 16.66 -21.33 -21.02
N GLY A 634 16.31 -22.42 -21.69
CA GLY A 634 15.69 -22.40 -23.00
C GLY A 634 14.23 -21.92 -22.94
N VAL A 635 13.74 -21.41 -24.07
CA VAL A 635 12.36 -20.95 -24.22
C VAL A 635 11.32 -22.04 -23.90
N GLN A 636 11.59 -23.30 -24.27
CA GLN A 636 10.64 -24.40 -24.03
C GLN A 636 10.45 -24.69 -22.54
N GLU A 637 11.54 -24.75 -21.77
CA GLU A 637 11.52 -24.93 -20.31
C GLU A 637 10.82 -23.74 -19.65
N MET A 638 11.18 -22.53 -20.04
CA MET A 638 10.61 -21.29 -19.50
C MET A 638 9.08 -21.23 -19.59
N PHE A 639 8.51 -21.48 -20.76
CA PHE A 639 7.06 -21.48 -20.92
C PHE A 639 6.42 -22.76 -20.36
N GLY A 640 7.13 -23.90 -20.40
CA GLY A 640 6.72 -25.15 -19.76
C GLY A 640 6.43 -24.95 -18.26
N ASP A 641 7.44 -24.48 -17.52
CA ASP A 641 7.33 -24.27 -16.07
C ASP A 641 6.24 -23.24 -15.72
N CYS A 642 6.04 -22.22 -16.57
CA CYS A 642 4.96 -21.24 -16.39
C CYS A 642 3.57 -21.88 -16.56
N VAL A 643 3.36 -22.67 -17.63
CA VAL A 643 2.09 -23.34 -17.90
C VAL A 643 1.78 -24.39 -16.84
N GLU A 644 2.76 -25.17 -16.40
CA GLU A 644 2.61 -26.12 -15.31
C GLU A 644 2.22 -25.41 -14.02
N SER A 645 2.89 -24.30 -13.68
CA SER A 645 2.52 -23.50 -12.52
C SER A 645 1.11 -22.92 -12.60
N LEU A 646 0.63 -22.51 -13.78
CA LEU A 646 -0.74 -22.02 -13.96
C LEU A 646 -1.77 -23.15 -13.76
N LYS A 647 -1.45 -24.37 -14.19
CA LYS A 647 -2.29 -25.56 -13.96
C LYS A 647 -2.33 -25.96 -12.49
N ASP A 648 -1.16 -26.08 -11.85
CA ASP A 648 -1.03 -26.49 -10.45
C ASP A 648 -1.76 -25.53 -9.49
N GLN A 649 -1.83 -24.25 -9.85
CA GLN A 649 -2.56 -23.23 -9.10
C GLN A 649 -4.05 -23.13 -9.48
N GLY A 650 -4.52 -23.91 -10.45
CA GLY A 650 -5.92 -23.93 -10.87
C GLY A 650 -6.35 -22.74 -11.75
N HIS A 651 -5.40 -21.96 -12.28
CA HIS A 651 -5.69 -20.87 -13.22
C HIS A 651 -5.99 -21.37 -14.64
N LEU A 652 -5.43 -22.53 -15.00
CA LEU A 652 -5.54 -23.12 -16.33
C LEU A 652 -6.03 -24.57 -16.25
N LEU A 653 -7.17 -24.86 -16.87
CA LEU A 653 -7.76 -26.20 -16.90
C LEU A 653 -7.06 -27.10 -17.93
N GLU A 654 -7.00 -28.41 -17.66
CA GLU A 654 -6.37 -29.40 -18.57
C GLU A 654 -7.17 -29.64 -19.86
N CYS A 655 -8.46 -29.27 -19.88
CA CYS A 655 -9.33 -29.34 -21.06
C CYS A 655 -10.12 -28.03 -21.16
N PRO A 656 -9.91 -27.20 -22.20
CA PRO A 656 -10.83 -26.10 -22.51
C PRO A 656 -12.18 -26.70 -22.93
N LEU A 657 -13.26 -26.28 -22.27
CA LEU A 657 -14.64 -26.67 -22.57
C LEU A 657 -15.10 -26.15 -23.93
#